data_AF-A0A949HYE6-F1
#
_entry.id   AF-A0A949HYE6-F1
#
_cell.length_a   1.000
_cell.length_b   1.000
_cell.length_c   1.000
_cell.angle_alpha   90.00
_cell.angle_beta   90.00
_cell.angle_gamma   90.00
#
_symmetry.space_group_name_H-M   'P 1'
#
loop_
_entity.id
_entity.type
_entity.pdbx_description
1 polymer ?
#
loop_
_entity_poly.entity_id
_entity_poly.type
_entity_poly.pdbx_seq_one_letter_code
_entity_poly.pdbx_strand_id
1 'polypeptide(L)'
;MVVTNVIFHQNFGDLIGTLEHKNTVTGGDVADVLNNHDALGTGTFTSVYDDGSTVPNPPARKSDGPGSLQSFVGMEGMGLWLLAEEDDSPGQTGVVENASMLLVRHHRLNKGVTASIAPGQVYYDFVDVPAGVTNLTIDATNITQPPDLANPLEMVLKFGSEPTLTDADKGPVLLNLGTPPGNSLSVGPADVPPIQPGRYWIGITNRSALTQTVYIVANLAYQGEGSLVDYTGSGFSPILDDAVAYSTNFVGSTLPVASVNVGIMVQHPRISDLIFHLISPNGTRVLLMENRGGADTNGAGAVAVTATTNVIPITPTLVTNVTFEGVTAADYTNGQSAGQWAVMANQVSVVADPLTANNGTNFLALANGVLSGAVATVPGSTYTLTLVCRGPGIVGWWRGESNYVNSVDGVAATNNEEQFVSGEVGDAFNFNGTTNYLTAPPSTSLAVSNLTLEAWVYSTDQSSERPVIDYSQSGRYAAIQFWINTTGFTSVNPGGIHAVIRYDPNSLEVDDGNDVVTMNQWHDIGFTVNATTGKGTIYCDGSSLNSGMATSTPVAPPSFEDVNIGYRDAMATELLAGYKFLGDLDEVSIYNRPLSDSEMLAIHSAGTAGKFDPVEFAVSPTESLAEANVSVNGQTPTTIYGDNTTWQARTIAFTATKSSTPI
;
A
#
# COMPACT_ATOMS: atom_id res chain seq x y z
N MET A 1 6.03 32.39 -1.48
CA MET A 1 6.38 32.65 -2.90
C MET A 1 6.89 34.09 -2.96
N VAL A 2 7.83 34.39 -3.85
CA VAL A 2 8.27 35.77 -4.11
C VAL A 2 8.00 36.11 -5.57
N VAL A 3 7.43 37.28 -5.82
CA VAL A 3 7.15 37.78 -7.18
C VAL A 3 7.97 39.03 -7.39
N THR A 4 8.65 39.15 -8.53
CA THR A 4 9.42 40.35 -8.89
C THR A 4 8.99 40.81 -10.26
N ASN A 5 8.52 42.04 -10.36
CA ASN A 5 8.23 42.67 -11.64
C ASN A 5 9.11 43.92 -11.83
N VAL A 6 9.43 44.21 -13.08
CA VAL A 6 10.11 45.43 -13.52
C VAL A 6 9.22 46.07 -14.57
N ILE A 7 8.68 47.23 -14.25
CA ILE A 7 7.67 47.90 -15.07
C ILE A 7 8.13 49.33 -15.33
N PHE A 8 8.14 49.72 -16.60
CA PHE A 8 8.24 51.12 -16.99
C PHE A 8 6.84 51.67 -17.25
N HIS A 9 6.48 52.81 -16.65
CA HIS A 9 5.25 53.53 -16.97
C HIS A 9 5.44 55.05 -16.94
N GLN A 10 4.62 55.76 -17.73
CA GLN A 10 4.60 57.22 -17.73
C GLN A 10 3.95 57.81 -16.47
N ASN A 11 3.07 57.05 -15.81
CA ASN A 11 2.53 57.33 -14.48
C ASN A 11 2.15 56.02 -13.78
N PHE A 12 2.95 55.53 -12.85
CA PHE A 12 2.69 54.25 -12.18
C PHE A 12 1.36 54.25 -11.38
N GLY A 13 0.87 55.42 -10.98
CA GLY A 13 -0.39 55.56 -10.25
C GLY A 13 -1.63 55.18 -11.07
N ASP A 14 -1.49 54.96 -12.37
CA ASP A 14 -2.57 54.56 -13.27
C ASP A 14 -2.59 53.03 -13.52
N LEU A 15 -1.70 52.28 -12.86
CA LEU A 15 -1.56 50.83 -13.05
C LEU A 15 -2.22 50.00 -11.95
N ILE A 16 -2.96 48.98 -12.37
CA ILE A 16 -3.35 47.84 -11.54
C ILE A 16 -2.63 46.60 -12.03
N GLY A 17 -1.82 46.01 -11.15
CA GLY A 17 -1.06 44.78 -11.42
C GLY A 17 -1.71 43.60 -10.73
N THR A 18 -2.18 42.63 -11.50
CA THR A 18 -2.83 41.41 -10.99
C THR A 18 -2.01 40.18 -11.36
N LEU A 19 -1.75 39.32 -10.37
CA LEU A 19 -1.19 37.99 -10.61
C LEU A 19 -2.32 36.98 -10.60
N GLU A 20 -2.44 36.21 -11.67
CA GLU A 20 -3.45 35.17 -11.83
C GLU A 20 -2.83 33.80 -12.02
N HIS A 21 -3.42 32.81 -11.36
CA HIS A 21 -3.07 31.41 -11.55
C HIS A 21 -4.29 30.52 -11.38
N LYS A 22 -4.37 29.47 -12.19
CA LYS A 22 -5.48 28.53 -12.15
C LYS A 22 -5.39 27.65 -10.90
N ASN A 23 -6.40 27.71 -10.03
CA ASN A 23 -6.52 26.76 -8.94
C ASN A 23 -7.05 25.43 -9.51
N THR A 24 -6.15 24.46 -9.68
CA THR A 24 -6.49 23.12 -10.19
C THR A 24 -7.40 22.32 -9.25
N VAL A 25 -7.50 22.71 -7.97
CA VAL A 25 -8.37 22.07 -6.97
C VAL A 25 -9.81 22.57 -7.05
N THR A 26 -10.03 23.89 -7.19
CA THR A 26 -11.38 24.46 -7.27
C THR A 26 -11.86 24.68 -8.71
N GLY A 27 -10.96 24.60 -9.69
CA GLY A 27 -11.22 24.82 -11.11
C GLY A 27 -11.38 26.29 -11.53
N GLY A 28 -11.31 27.23 -10.58
CA GLY A 28 -11.37 28.67 -10.82
C GLY A 28 -9.99 29.34 -10.82
N ASP A 29 -9.89 30.48 -11.45
CA ASP A 29 -8.67 31.30 -11.40
C ASP A 29 -8.61 32.05 -10.06
N VAL A 30 -7.44 32.06 -9.44
CA VAL A 30 -7.15 32.87 -8.26
C VAL A 30 -6.33 34.06 -8.72
N ALA A 31 -6.79 35.24 -8.33
CA ALA A 31 -6.21 36.51 -8.70
C ALA A 31 -5.90 37.30 -7.42
N ASP A 32 -4.65 37.72 -7.26
CA ASP A 32 -4.26 38.65 -6.21
C ASP A 32 -3.70 39.92 -6.84
N VAL A 33 -4.09 41.07 -6.29
CA VAL A 33 -3.60 42.37 -6.75
C VAL A 33 -2.27 42.68 -6.07
N LEU A 34 -1.22 42.80 -6.88
CA LEU A 34 0.15 43.10 -6.44
C LEU A 34 0.32 44.59 -6.17
N ASN A 35 0.03 45.43 -7.17
CA ASN A 35 0.01 46.89 -7.09
C ASN A 35 -1.36 47.43 -7.46
N ASN A 36 -1.82 48.43 -6.70
CA ASN A 36 -3.11 49.07 -6.89
C ASN A 36 -2.96 50.60 -6.88
N HIS A 37 -2.70 51.18 -8.05
CA HIS A 37 -2.53 52.62 -8.23
C HIS A 37 -1.41 53.25 -7.37
N ASP A 38 -0.26 52.59 -7.28
CA ASP A 38 0.87 53.11 -6.50
C ASP A 38 1.45 54.40 -7.10
N ALA A 39 1.50 55.46 -6.29
CA ALA A 39 1.99 56.78 -6.73
C ALA A 39 3.53 56.87 -6.84
N LEU A 40 4.15 56.07 -7.72
CA LEU A 40 5.60 56.03 -7.91
C LEU A 40 6.12 57.03 -8.96
N GLY A 41 5.23 57.63 -9.77
CA GLY A 41 5.58 58.62 -10.79
C GLY A 41 6.00 58.01 -12.13
N THR A 42 6.82 58.74 -12.91
CA THR A 42 7.30 58.30 -14.23
C THR A 42 8.64 57.59 -14.14
N GLY A 43 8.77 56.42 -14.75
CA GLY A 43 10.06 55.70 -14.84
C GLY A 43 9.92 54.17 -14.80
N THR A 44 11.06 53.50 -14.69
CA THR A 44 11.16 52.06 -14.47
C THR A 44 11.20 51.77 -12.96
N PHE A 45 10.30 50.91 -12.49
CA PHE A 45 10.20 50.50 -11.09
C PHE A 45 10.36 48.99 -10.98
N THR A 46 11.14 48.57 -9.99
CA THR A 46 11.27 47.16 -9.60
C THR A 46 10.51 46.95 -8.31
N SER A 47 9.44 46.15 -8.35
CA SER A 47 8.71 45.76 -7.15
C SER A 47 8.95 44.28 -6.87
N VAL A 48 9.28 43.99 -5.62
CA VAL A 48 9.44 42.62 -5.10
C VAL A 48 8.32 42.40 -4.09
N TYR A 49 7.44 41.43 -4.33
CA TYR A 49 6.29 41.11 -3.48
C TYR A 49 6.55 39.82 -2.72
N ASP A 50 6.35 39.85 -1.40
CA ASP A 50 6.43 38.69 -0.52
C ASP A 50 5.45 38.80 0.66
N ASP A 51 4.34 38.07 0.57
CA ASP A 51 3.32 38.04 1.63
C ASP A 51 3.61 37.01 2.74
N GLY A 52 4.75 36.31 2.70
CA GLY A 52 5.17 35.34 3.72
C GLY A 52 5.48 35.94 5.11
N SER A 53 5.48 35.06 6.12
CA SER A 53 5.72 35.39 7.54
C SER A 53 7.20 35.42 7.95
N THR A 54 8.13 35.04 7.06
CA THR A 54 9.58 35.14 7.29
C THR A 54 10.15 36.40 6.63
N VAL A 55 11.03 37.09 7.34
CA VAL A 55 11.56 38.41 6.93
C VAL A 55 12.37 38.30 5.63
N PRO A 56 12.01 39.02 4.54
CA PRO A 56 12.80 39.05 3.33
C PRO A 56 13.99 40.03 3.47
N ASN A 57 15.14 39.62 2.95
CA ASN A 57 16.24 40.53 2.60
C ASN A 57 16.58 40.22 1.12
N PRO A 58 16.46 41.15 0.14
CA PRO A 58 16.33 42.62 0.20
C PRO A 58 14.86 43.08 0.03
N PRO A 59 14.52 44.40 0.06
CA PRO A 59 13.23 44.88 0.56
C PRO A 59 12.07 44.45 -0.34
N ALA A 60 11.35 43.42 0.09
CA ALA A 60 10.08 43.05 -0.50
C ALA A 60 8.94 43.81 0.21
N ARG A 61 7.93 44.20 -0.55
CA ARG A 61 6.67 44.78 -0.09
C ARG A 61 5.59 43.69 -0.02
N LYS A 62 4.52 43.99 0.70
CA LYS A 62 3.29 43.20 0.65
C LYS A 62 2.50 43.56 -0.61
N SER A 63 1.63 42.65 -1.04
CA SER A 63 0.65 42.92 -2.09
C SER A 63 -0.41 43.90 -1.59
N ASP A 64 -0.90 44.79 -2.46
CA ASP A 64 -1.86 45.83 -2.08
C ASP A 64 -3.29 45.31 -1.88
N GLY A 65 -3.61 44.21 -2.54
CA GLY A 65 -4.93 43.59 -2.51
C GLY A 65 -5.99 44.32 -3.36
N PRO A 66 -7.18 43.72 -3.53
CA PRO A 66 -7.70 42.54 -2.83
C PRO A 66 -6.91 41.25 -3.07
N GLY A 67 -6.86 40.40 -2.03
CA GLY A 67 -6.03 39.19 -2.02
C GLY A 67 -4.63 39.41 -1.44
N SER A 68 -3.82 38.37 -1.45
CA SER A 68 -2.40 38.38 -1.05
C SER A 68 -1.76 37.10 -1.57
N LEU A 69 -0.45 37.07 -1.86
CA LEU A 69 0.26 35.90 -2.40
C LEU A 69 0.08 34.60 -1.58
N GLN A 70 -0.39 34.71 -0.34
CA GLN A 70 -0.79 33.56 0.48
C GLN A 70 -1.99 32.79 -0.10
N SER A 71 -2.83 33.42 -0.94
CA SER A 71 -3.94 32.77 -1.64
C SER A 71 -3.47 31.61 -2.50
N PHE A 72 -2.24 31.67 -3.03
CA PHE A 72 -1.65 30.63 -3.87
C PHE A 72 -0.98 29.48 -3.09
N VAL A 73 -0.87 29.58 -1.77
CA VAL A 73 -0.17 28.56 -0.97
C VAL A 73 -0.86 27.21 -1.13
N GLY A 74 -0.06 26.19 -1.43
CA GLY A 74 -0.51 24.81 -1.62
C GLY A 74 -1.28 24.55 -2.92
N MET A 75 -1.28 25.49 -3.87
CA MET A 75 -1.66 25.20 -5.26
C MET A 75 -0.53 24.50 -6.00
N GLU A 76 -0.87 23.83 -7.09
CA GLU A 76 0.11 23.26 -8.02
C GLU A 76 0.86 24.40 -8.72
N GLY A 77 2.20 24.43 -8.64
CA GLY A 77 2.98 25.48 -9.32
C GLY A 77 3.00 25.35 -10.85
N MET A 78 2.61 24.19 -11.38
CA MET A 78 2.57 23.93 -12.83
C MET A 78 1.34 24.56 -13.47
N GLY A 79 1.56 25.29 -14.55
CA GLY A 79 0.51 25.95 -15.31
C GLY A 79 0.93 27.34 -15.75
N LEU A 80 0.00 28.06 -16.37
CA LEU A 80 0.21 29.45 -16.70
C LEU A 80 0.12 30.29 -15.42
N TRP A 81 1.12 31.15 -15.22
CA TRP A 81 1.07 32.27 -14.30
C TRP A 81 0.99 33.53 -15.14
N LEU A 82 -0.09 34.28 -14.98
CA LEU A 82 -0.35 35.48 -15.76
C LEU A 82 -0.15 36.70 -14.87
N LEU A 83 0.82 37.54 -15.20
CA LEU A 83 0.87 38.90 -14.69
C LEU A 83 0.15 39.80 -15.70
N ALA A 84 -0.92 40.45 -15.26
CA ALA A 84 -1.65 41.45 -16.03
C ALA A 84 -1.40 42.84 -15.41
N GLU A 85 -1.01 43.80 -16.24
CA GLU A 85 -0.98 45.22 -15.86
C GLU A 85 -2.03 45.94 -16.71
N GLU A 86 -3.06 46.47 -16.05
CA GLU A 86 -4.05 47.33 -16.69
C GLU A 86 -3.70 48.81 -16.46
N ASP A 87 -3.65 49.57 -17.55
CA ASP A 87 -3.50 51.03 -17.58
C ASP A 87 -4.88 51.66 -17.84
N ASP A 88 -5.39 52.41 -16.87
CA ASP A 88 -6.69 53.08 -16.98
C ASP A 88 -6.59 54.53 -17.52
N SER A 89 -5.41 54.95 -17.97
CA SER A 89 -5.09 56.32 -18.40
C SER A 89 -5.08 56.49 -19.93
N PRO A 90 -5.91 57.40 -20.49
CA PRO A 90 -5.87 57.68 -21.91
C PRO A 90 -4.58 58.40 -22.34
N GLY A 91 -3.78 57.77 -23.20
CA GLY A 91 -2.66 58.41 -23.90
C GLY A 91 -1.32 58.34 -23.16
N GLN A 92 -1.26 57.61 -22.05
CA GLN A 92 -0.03 57.18 -21.42
C GLN A 92 0.29 55.75 -21.85
N THR A 93 1.56 55.35 -21.78
CA THR A 93 1.96 53.98 -22.10
C THR A 93 3.07 53.48 -21.20
N GLY A 94 3.16 52.17 -21.04
CA GLY A 94 4.30 51.51 -20.41
C GLY A 94 4.59 50.13 -20.95
N VAL A 95 5.46 49.41 -20.26
CA VAL A 95 5.89 48.06 -20.62
C VAL A 95 6.30 47.29 -19.35
N VAL A 96 5.89 46.02 -19.29
CA VAL A 96 6.47 45.04 -18.35
C VAL A 96 7.81 44.60 -18.93
N GLU A 97 8.90 45.13 -18.40
CA GLU A 97 10.26 44.83 -18.86
C GLU A 97 10.72 43.45 -18.40
N ASN A 98 10.30 43.02 -17.21
CA ASN A 98 10.57 41.70 -16.67
C ASN A 98 9.51 41.27 -15.65
N ALA A 99 9.21 39.97 -15.62
CA ALA A 99 8.42 39.34 -14.59
C ALA A 99 9.07 38.02 -14.23
N SER A 100 9.43 37.85 -12.96
CA SER A 100 9.99 36.62 -12.44
C SER A 100 9.33 36.24 -11.12
N MET A 101 9.38 34.95 -10.81
CA MET A 101 8.80 34.42 -9.59
C MET A 101 9.67 33.31 -9.01
N LEU A 102 9.67 33.22 -7.70
CA LEU A 102 10.26 32.14 -6.93
C LEU A 102 9.14 31.37 -6.23
N LEU A 103 8.86 30.18 -6.75
CA LEU A 103 8.00 29.20 -6.10
C LEU A 103 8.84 28.36 -5.14
N VAL A 104 8.46 28.35 -3.86
CA VAL A 104 9.07 27.47 -2.87
C VAL A 104 8.29 26.17 -2.88
N ARG A 105 9.00 25.05 -3.08
CA ARG A 105 8.39 23.73 -3.05
C ARG A 105 7.84 23.46 -1.65
N HIS A 106 6.57 23.08 -1.54
CA HIS A 106 5.99 22.60 -0.30
C HIS A 106 6.70 21.32 0.18
N HIS A 107 6.98 21.23 1.47
CA HIS A 107 7.64 20.05 2.01
C HIS A 107 6.67 18.86 2.09
N ARG A 108 7.19 17.65 1.88
CA ARG A 108 6.40 16.42 1.97
C ARG A 108 6.43 15.92 3.40
N LEU A 109 5.56 16.47 4.26
CA LEU A 109 5.48 16.08 5.68
C LEU A 109 5.19 14.58 5.87
N ASN A 110 4.55 13.92 4.92
CA ASN A 110 4.36 12.45 4.94
C ASN A 110 5.66 11.64 4.76
N LYS A 111 6.79 12.28 4.46
CA LYS A 111 8.12 11.66 4.35
C LYS A 111 9.12 12.18 5.40
N GLY A 112 8.66 13.01 6.33
CA GLY A 112 9.52 13.66 7.31
C GLY A 112 10.24 14.90 6.77
N VAL A 113 10.36 15.93 7.60
CA VAL A 113 11.01 17.21 7.28
C VAL A 113 11.83 17.65 8.48
N THR A 114 13.01 18.23 8.22
CA THR A 114 13.82 18.88 9.25
C THR A 114 13.84 20.38 9.02
N ALA A 115 13.51 21.17 10.05
CA ALA A 115 13.49 22.62 10.00
C ALA A 115 14.29 23.25 11.16
N SER A 116 15.04 24.31 10.89
CA SER A 116 15.74 25.11 11.91
C SER A 116 14.96 26.41 12.16
N ILE A 117 14.63 26.66 13.43
CA ILE A 117 13.78 27.77 13.86
C ILE A 117 14.61 28.74 14.67
N ALA A 118 14.81 29.96 14.18
CA ALA A 118 15.58 30.99 14.86
C ALA A 118 14.90 31.44 16.17
N PRO A 119 15.64 32.10 17.09
CA PRO A 119 15.09 32.62 18.34
C PRO A 119 13.87 33.52 18.12
N GLY A 120 12.78 33.24 18.85
CA GLY A 120 11.54 34.02 18.80
C GLY A 120 10.73 33.87 17.52
N GLN A 121 11.07 32.92 16.64
CA GLN A 121 10.36 32.66 15.38
C GLN A 121 9.39 31.49 15.50
N VAL A 122 8.47 31.41 14.53
CA VAL A 122 7.54 30.30 14.35
C VAL A 122 7.81 29.66 13.00
N TYR A 123 7.87 28.33 12.97
CA TYR A 123 7.85 27.54 11.73
C TYR A 123 6.42 27.14 11.41
N TYR A 124 5.99 27.43 10.18
CA TYR A 124 4.69 27.03 9.65
C TYR A 124 4.86 26.02 8.52
N ASP A 125 4.00 25.02 8.52
CA ASP A 125 3.84 24.05 7.44
C ASP A 125 2.40 23.54 7.42
N PHE A 126 1.99 22.78 6.41
CA PHE A 126 0.63 22.27 6.35
C PHE A 126 0.50 20.87 5.77
N VAL A 127 -0.61 20.22 6.08
CA VAL A 127 -1.02 18.95 5.48
C VAL A 127 -2.46 19.08 4.98
N ASP A 128 -2.67 18.69 3.72
CA ASP A 128 -4.02 18.60 3.16
C ASP A 128 -4.60 17.24 3.51
N VAL A 129 -5.67 17.24 4.30
CA VAL A 129 -6.39 16.04 4.74
C VAL A 129 -7.52 15.75 3.73
N PRO A 130 -7.44 14.65 2.96
CA PRO A 130 -8.52 14.27 2.06
C PRO A 130 -9.78 13.81 2.83
N ALA A 131 -10.90 13.75 2.11
CA ALA A 131 -12.09 13.09 2.63
C ALA A 131 -11.80 11.61 2.96
N GLY A 132 -12.49 11.04 3.96
CA GLY A 132 -12.32 9.64 4.37
C GLY A 132 -11.15 9.36 5.32
N VAL A 133 -10.32 10.36 5.63
CA VAL A 133 -9.33 10.26 6.72
C VAL A 133 -10.06 10.24 8.06
N THR A 134 -9.75 9.26 8.89
CA THR A 134 -10.26 9.12 10.25
C THR A 134 -9.38 9.79 11.28
N ASN A 135 -8.07 9.85 11.05
CA ASN A 135 -7.15 10.45 12.00
C ASN A 135 -5.96 11.10 11.28
N LEU A 136 -5.65 12.34 11.63
CA LEU A 136 -4.40 13.01 11.31
C LEU A 136 -3.52 12.98 12.55
N THR A 137 -2.29 12.48 12.44
CA THR A 137 -1.27 12.56 13.49
C THR A 137 -0.05 13.32 12.98
N ILE A 138 0.41 14.32 13.72
CA ILE A 138 1.68 15.02 13.49
C ILE A 138 2.65 14.64 14.59
N ASP A 139 3.76 14.02 14.22
CA ASP A 139 4.86 13.70 15.14
C ASP A 139 6.01 14.68 14.93
N ALA A 140 6.52 15.24 16.02
CA ALA A 140 7.65 16.16 15.99
C ALA A 140 8.67 15.91 17.10
N THR A 141 9.95 16.06 16.77
CA THR A 141 11.07 15.81 17.67
C THR A 141 12.04 16.98 17.63
N ASN A 142 12.39 17.55 18.78
CA ASN A 142 13.48 18.49 18.86
C ASN A 142 14.79 17.70 18.73
N ILE A 143 15.57 17.97 17.67
CA ILE A 143 16.83 17.27 17.39
C ILE A 143 18.05 18.19 17.57
N THR A 144 17.85 19.35 18.21
CA THR A 144 18.93 20.31 18.51
C THR A 144 19.98 19.71 19.43
N GLN A 145 21.26 19.91 19.14
CA GLN A 145 22.37 19.45 19.98
C GLN A 145 23.30 20.62 20.36
N PRO A 146 23.32 21.07 21.63
CA PRO A 146 22.42 20.72 22.74
C PRO A 146 21.08 21.47 22.68
N PRO A 147 19.97 20.91 23.19
CA PRO A 147 18.67 21.57 23.22
C PRO A 147 18.56 22.61 24.35
N ASP A 148 17.70 23.61 24.18
CA ASP A 148 17.27 24.47 25.28
C ASP A 148 16.08 23.83 26.00
N LEU A 149 16.38 23.07 27.05
CA LEU A 149 15.36 22.38 27.86
C LEU A 149 14.53 23.34 28.73
N ALA A 150 14.98 24.59 28.95
CA ALA A 150 14.22 25.57 29.72
C ALA A 150 13.13 26.24 28.86
N ASN A 151 13.35 26.31 27.55
CA ASN A 151 12.40 26.87 26.57
C ASN A 151 12.24 25.88 25.40
N PRO A 152 11.53 24.75 25.60
CA PRO A 152 11.31 23.76 24.55
C PRO A 152 10.48 24.34 23.40
N LEU A 153 10.58 23.72 22.22
CA LEU A 153 9.71 24.05 21.09
C LEU A 153 8.26 23.68 21.42
N GLU A 154 7.32 24.50 20.96
CA GLU A 154 5.88 24.33 21.21
C GLU A 154 5.14 24.12 19.88
N MET A 155 4.54 22.94 19.68
CA MET A 155 3.80 22.59 18.48
C MET A 155 2.29 22.74 18.68
N VAL A 156 1.61 23.38 17.72
CA VAL A 156 0.16 23.56 17.65
C VAL A 156 -0.38 23.22 16.26
N LEU A 157 -1.67 22.92 16.17
CA LEU A 157 -2.35 22.54 14.93
C LEU A 157 -3.70 23.25 14.81
N LYS A 158 -4.07 23.72 13.62
CA LYS A 158 -5.36 24.36 13.33
C LYS A 158 -5.84 24.09 11.91
N PHE A 159 -7.15 23.92 11.75
CA PHE A 159 -7.81 23.78 10.46
C PHE A 159 -8.00 25.14 9.76
N GLY A 160 -7.71 25.18 8.46
CA GLY A 160 -8.02 26.29 7.55
C GLY A 160 -7.13 27.53 7.65
N SER A 161 -6.36 27.72 8.73
CA SER A 161 -5.49 28.90 8.91
C SER A 161 -4.28 28.61 9.79
N GLU A 162 -3.22 29.41 9.64
CA GLU A 162 -2.00 29.32 10.46
C GLU A 162 -2.32 29.46 11.97
N PRO A 163 -1.91 28.51 12.82
CA PRO A 163 -2.20 28.56 14.26
C PRO A 163 -1.31 29.57 14.99
N THR A 164 -1.77 30.00 16.17
CA THR A 164 -0.92 30.60 17.20
C THR A 164 -1.01 29.81 18.49
N LEU A 165 -0.10 30.04 19.44
CA LEU A 165 -0.17 29.37 20.76
C LEU A 165 -1.44 29.69 21.55
N THR A 166 -2.18 30.75 21.17
CA THR A 166 -3.44 31.17 21.79
C THR A 166 -4.66 30.92 20.92
N ASP A 167 -4.48 30.51 19.67
CA ASP A 167 -5.53 30.22 18.71
C ASP A 167 -5.12 28.99 17.88
N ALA A 168 -5.47 27.82 18.40
CA ALA A 168 -5.21 26.53 17.79
C ALA A 168 -6.34 25.57 18.14
N ASP A 169 -6.56 24.57 17.28
CA ASP A 169 -7.55 23.52 17.51
C ASP A 169 -6.96 22.40 18.40
N LYS A 170 -5.64 22.21 18.32
CA LYS A 170 -4.89 21.27 19.17
C LYS A 170 -3.53 21.81 19.59
N GLY A 171 -3.08 21.38 20.77
CA GLY A 171 -1.82 21.80 21.39
C GLY A 171 -2.01 22.94 22.40
N PRO A 172 -0.91 23.58 22.85
CA PRO A 172 0.48 23.28 22.48
C PRO A 172 1.00 21.97 23.07
N VAL A 173 1.86 21.28 22.33
CA VAL A 173 2.67 20.14 22.80
C VAL A 173 4.13 20.56 22.85
N LEU A 174 4.77 20.33 24.00
CA LEU A 174 6.20 20.58 24.18
C LEU A 174 7.00 19.48 23.50
N LEU A 175 7.97 19.86 22.66
CA LEU A 175 8.83 18.92 21.95
C LEU A 175 10.11 18.69 22.74
N ASN A 176 10.27 17.47 23.26
CA ASN A 176 11.47 17.07 23.98
C ASN A 176 12.61 16.69 23.02
N LEU A 177 13.85 16.67 23.53
CA LEU A 177 15.00 16.10 22.82
C LEU A 177 14.83 14.58 22.69
N GLY A 178 15.03 14.04 21.48
CA GLY A 178 15.01 12.59 21.29
C GLY A 178 15.33 12.13 19.87
N THR A 179 15.22 10.82 19.65
CA THR A 179 15.22 10.19 18.33
C THR A 179 13.80 10.23 17.74
N PRO A 180 13.62 10.62 16.48
CA PRO A 180 12.31 10.53 15.83
C PRO A 180 11.74 9.11 15.76
N PRO A 181 10.39 8.92 15.77
CA PRO A 181 9.36 9.95 15.97
C PRO A 181 9.22 10.34 17.46
N GLY A 182 8.98 11.64 17.70
CA GLY A 182 8.94 12.24 19.04
C GLY A 182 7.53 12.43 19.58
N ASN A 183 7.22 13.64 20.03
CA ASN A 183 5.92 13.99 20.60
C ASN A 183 4.88 14.16 19.49
N SER A 184 3.61 13.83 19.77
CA SER A 184 2.55 13.82 18.77
C SER A 184 1.37 14.74 19.08
N LEU A 185 0.72 15.22 18.02
CA LEU A 185 -0.60 15.84 18.04
C LEU A 185 -1.51 15.09 17.07
N SER A 186 -2.65 14.61 17.55
CA SER A 186 -3.65 13.98 16.69
C SER A 186 -4.99 14.71 16.68
N VAL A 187 -5.66 14.65 15.53
CA VAL A 187 -7.05 15.07 15.33
C VAL A 187 -7.79 13.90 14.69
N GLY A 188 -8.83 13.42 15.38
CA GLY A 188 -9.71 12.35 14.93
C GLY A 188 -11.19 12.74 14.99
N PRO A 189 -12.11 11.79 14.82
CA PRO A 189 -13.54 12.07 14.66
C PRO A 189 -14.22 12.47 15.98
N ALA A 190 -13.60 12.15 17.11
CA ALA A 190 -14.09 12.47 18.45
C ALA A 190 -13.59 13.83 18.98
N ASP A 191 -12.73 14.51 18.23
CA ASP A 191 -12.17 15.79 18.64
C ASP A 191 -13.14 16.96 18.38
N VAL A 192 -12.81 18.13 18.94
CA VAL A 192 -13.59 19.36 18.79
C VAL A 192 -12.64 20.48 18.36
N PRO A 193 -12.70 20.98 17.11
CA PRO A 193 -13.52 20.44 16.02
C PRO A 193 -13.12 19.01 15.62
N PRO A 194 -14.08 18.18 15.17
CA PRO A 194 -13.76 16.83 14.67
C PRO A 194 -12.95 16.95 13.38
N ILE A 195 -12.21 15.90 13.04
CA ILE A 195 -11.47 15.86 11.78
C ILE A 195 -12.43 16.14 10.60
N GLN A 196 -12.08 17.16 9.83
CA GLN A 196 -12.72 17.58 8.60
C GLN A 196 -11.74 17.48 7.42
N PRO A 197 -12.23 17.15 6.21
CA PRO A 197 -11.42 17.26 5.01
C PRO A 197 -11.00 18.72 4.77
N GLY A 198 -9.74 18.93 4.40
CA GLY A 198 -9.16 20.23 4.11
C GLY A 198 -7.79 20.44 4.76
N ARG A 199 -7.31 21.67 4.76
CA ARG A 199 -5.94 21.99 5.16
C ARG A 199 -5.81 22.13 6.67
N TYR A 200 -4.84 21.43 7.25
CA TYR A 200 -4.40 21.63 8.62
C TYR A 200 -3.02 22.26 8.63
N TRP A 201 -2.90 23.37 9.33
CA TRP A 201 -1.67 24.11 9.52
C TRP A 201 -1.02 23.71 10.83
N ILE A 202 0.28 23.45 10.77
CA ILE A 202 1.14 23.18 11.91
C ILE A 202 1.95 24.45 12.20
N GLY A 203 1.99 24.85 13.47
CA GLY A 203 2.87 25.92 13.94
C GLY A 203 3.81 25.39 15.02
N ILE A 204 5.11 25.63 14.87
CA ILE A 204 6.11 25.27 15.88
C ILE A 204 6.84 26.53 16.32
N THR A 205 6.65 26.92 17.58
CA THR A 205 7.19 28.17 18.13
C THR A 205 8.48 27.92 18.88
N ASN A 206 9.52 28.72 18.58
CA ASN A 206 10.77 28.72 19.33
C ASN A 206 10.86 29.95 20.25
N ARG A 207 10.65 29.76 21.55
CA ARG A 207 10.85 30.80 22.58
C ARG A 207 12.28 30.86 23.13
N SER A 208 13.14 29.94 22.73
CA SER A 208 14.55 29.94 23.15
C SER A 208 15.30 31.15 22.56
N ALA A 209 16.35 31.56 23.28
CA ALA A 209 17.36 32.47 22.76
C ALA A 209 18.32 31.80 21.74
N LEU A 210 18.22 30.47 21.55
CA LEU A 210 19.00 29.68 20.61
C LEU A 210 18.14 29.22 19.43
N THR A 211 18.74 29.10 18.25
CA THR A 211 18.12 28.40 17.12
C THR A 211 17.94 26.93 17.48
N GLN A 212 16.73 26.40 17.28
CA GLN A 212 16.42 24.99 17.54
C GLN A 212 15.98 24.29 16.26
N THR A 213 16.40 23.04 16.08
CA THR A 213 16.10 22.19 14.93
C THR A 213 15.07 21.13 15.32
N VAL A 214 14.04 20.98 14.49
CA VAL A 214 12.94 20.03 14.68
C VAL A 214 12.82 19.10 13.49
N TYR A 215 12.56 17.82 13.75
CA TYR A 215 12.07 16.85 12.76
C TYR A 215 10.55 16.72 12.89
N ILE A 216 9.81 16.72 11.78
CA ILE A 216 8.35 16.72 11.74
C ILE A 216 7.88 15.70 10.69
N VAL A 217 6.90 14.86 11.01
CA VAL A 217 6.25 13.93 10.08
C VAL A 217 4.74 13.90 10.31
N ALA A 218 3.96 13.78 9.22
CA ALA A 218 2.50 13.72 9.25
C ALA A 218 2.00 12.35 8.76
N ASN A 219 1.09 11.73 9.52
CA ASN A 219 0.50 10.43 9.26
C ASN A 219 -1.03 10.56 9.12
N LEU A 220 -1.59 10.01 8.04
CA LEU A 220 -3.03 10.01 7.77
C LEU A 220 -3.56 8.57 7.86
N ALA A 221 -4.54 8.33 8.72
CA ALA A 221 -5.27 7.07 8.78
C ALA A 221 -6.59 7.20 8.00
N TYR A 222 -6.91 6.23 7.14
CA TYR A 222 -8.14 6.22 6.36
C TYR A 222 -9.17 5.25 6.97
N GLN A 223 -10.46 5.46 6.69
CA GLN A 223 -11.40 4.34 6.77
C GLN A 223 -11.00 3.31 5.71
N GLY A 224 -11.02 2.02 6.08
CA GLY A 224 -10.58 0.92 5.21
C GLY A 224 -11.21 0.94 3.82
N GLU A 225 -10.54 0.30 2.86
CA GLU A 225 -10.87 0.36 1.43
C GLU A 225 -12.35 0.07 1.15
N GLY A 226 -13.00 1.01 0.47
CA GLY A 226 -14.36 0.80 -0.05
C GLY A 226 -14.32 -0.15 -1.24
N SER A 227 -15.25 -1.12 -1.26
CA SER A 227 -15.44 -1.99 -2.42
C SER A 227 -15.72 -1.18 -3.70
N LEU A 228 -15.36 -1.72 -4.86
CA LEU A 228 -15.74 -1.16 -6.15
C LEU A 228 -17.28 -1.16 -6.26
N VAL A 229 -17.88 0.03 -6.40
CA VAL A 229 -19.34 0.20 -6.40
C VAL A 229 -19.77 0.84 -7.72
N ASP A 230 -20.63 0.13 -8.46
CA ASP A 230 -21.26 0.65 -9.67
C ASP A 230 -22.49 1.49 -9.32
N TYR A 231 -22.56 2.72 -9.83
CA TYR A 231 -23.73 3.59 -9.72
C TYR A 231 -24.42 3.68 -11.08
N THR A 232 -25.64 3.15 -11.18
CA THR A 232 -26.42 3.13 -12.42
C THR A 232 -27.58 4.12 -12.39
N GLY A 233 -27.83 4.76 -13.54
CA GLY A 233 -28.91 5.74 -13.70
C GLY A 233 -30.29 5.10 -13.65
N SER A 234 -31.29 5.86 -13.20
CA SER A 234 -32.66 5.40 -12.94
C SER A 234 -33.57 5.30 -14.18
N GLY A 235 -33.02 5.39 -15.39
CA GLY A 235 -33.76 5.23 -16.66
C GLY A 235 -33.38 6.24 -17.74
N PHE A 236 -34.13 6.25 -18.85
CA PHE A 236 -33.92 7.18 -19.96
C PHE A 236 -34.35 8.60 -19.58
N SER A 237 -33.48 9.59 -19.80
CA SER A 237 -33.80 11.01 -19.65
C SER A 237 -34.03 11.65 -21.03
N PRO A 238 -35.17 12.35 -21.27
CA PRO A 238 -35.41 13.03 -22.53
C PRO A 238 -34.38 14.14 -22.79
N ILE A 239 -33.84 14.19 -24.01
CA ILE A 239 -33.00 15.30 -24.49
C ILE A 239 -33.91 16.21 -25.32
N LEU A 240 -34.15 17.43 -24.83
CA LEU A 240 -34.98 18.42 -25.51
C LEU A 240 -34.14 19.24 -26.50
N ASP A 241 -34.79 19.79 -27.52
CA ASP A 241 -34.15 20.66 -28.51
C ASP A 241 -33.70 21.99 -27.89
N ASP A 242 -32.52 22.48 -28.30
CA ASP A 242 -31.87 23.69 -27.79
C ASP A 242 -31.85 23.82 -26.25
N ALA A 243 -31.63 22.70 -25.56
CA ALA A 243 -31.72 22.62 -24.10
C ALA A 243 -30.61 21.77 -23.48
N VAL A 244 -30.31 22.06 -22.21
CA VAL A 244 -29.43 21.24 -21.37
C VAL A 244 -30.26 20.20 -20.63
N ALA A 245 -29.92 18.92 -20.81
CA ALA A 245 -30.51 17.82 -20.06
C ALA A 245 -29.53 17.31 -18.98
N TYR A 246 -30.06 17.00 -17.79
CA TYR A 246 -29.28 16.43 -16.68
C TYR A 246 -29.73 15.00 -16.40
N SER A 247 -28.77 14.10 -16.26
CA SER A 247 -28.95 12.77 -15.68
C SER A 247 -28.05 12.66 -14.47
N THR A 248 -28.59 12.21 -13.34
CA THR A 248 -27.89 12.22 -12.05
C THR A 248 -27.84 10.82 -11.44
N ASN A 249 -26.66 10.43 -10.97
CA ASN A 249 -26.48 9.27 -10.10
C ASN A 249 -26.23 9.74 -8.67
N PHE A 250 -26.92 9.16 -7.69
CA PHE A 250 -26.64 9.42 -6.29
C PHE A 250 -25.51 8.50 -5.81
N VAL A 251 -24.37 9.09 -5.47
CA VAL A 251 -23.23 8.40 -4.86
C VAL A 251 -23.32 8.59 -3.34
N GLY A 252 -23.70 7.53 -2.63
CA GLY A 252 -23.87 7.56 -1.17
C GLY A 252 -22.59 7.38 -0.36
N SER A 253 -21.46 7.12 -1.03
CA SER A 253 -20.15 6.94 -0.38
C SER A 253 -19.51 8.29 -0.04
N THR A 254 -18.93 8.39 1.15
CA THR A 254 -18.15 9.55 1.61
C THR A 254 -16.63 9.35 1.45
N LEU A 255 -16.22 8.21 0.88
CA LEU A 255 -14.81 7.89 0.63
C LEU A 255 -14.25 8.72 -0.54
N PRO A 256 -12.95 9.05 -0.52
CA PRO A 256 -12.30 9.76 -1.62
C PRO A 256 -12.27 8.88 -2.87
N VAL A 257 -12.50 9.52 -4.03
CA VAL A 257 -12.54 8.83 -5.31
C VAL A 257 -11.12 8.60 -5.83
N ALA A 258 -10.66 7.35 -5.83
CA ALA A 258 -9.36 6.98 -6.38
C ALA A 258 -9.37 6.85 -7.92
N SER A 259 -10.48 6.39 -8.50
CA SER A 259 -10.67 6.29 -9.96
C SER A 259 -12.15 6.35 -10.33
N VAL A 260 -12.46 6.75 -11.58
CA VAL A 260 -13.83 6.82 -12.12
C VAL A 260 -13.87 6.21 -13.51
N ASN A 261 -14.76 5.25 -13.72
CA ASN A 261 -15.14 4.75 -15.05
C ASN A 261 -16.55 5.26 -15.38
N VAL A 262 -16.72 5.87 -16.55
CA VAL A 262 -17.99 6.48 -16.97
C VAL A 262 -18.52 5.80 -18.22
N GLY A 263 -19.73 5.23 -18.12
CA GLY A 263 -20.50 4.73 -19.25
C GLY A 263 -21.67 5.66 -19.59
N ILE A 264 -21.86 5.97 -20.87
CA ILE A 264 -23.01 6.76 -21.35
C ILE A 264 -23.71 5.98 -22.46
N MET A 265 -25.04 5.91 -22.38
CA MET A 265 -25.90 5.41 -23.45
C MET A 265 -26.82 6.55 -23.90
N VAL A 266 -26.76 6.88 -25.19
CA VAL A 266 -27.54 7.97 -25.79
C VAL A 266 -28.19 7.50 -27.08
N GLN A 267 -29.46 7.87 -27.26
CA GLN A 267 -30.20 7.70 -28.49
C GLN A 267 -30.58 9.08 -29.04
N HIS A 268 -29.90 9.53 -30.10
CA HIS A 268 -30.16 10.83 -30.73
C HIS A 268 -29.96 10.71 -32.25
N PRO A 269 -30.81 11.34 -33.10
CA PRO A 269 -30.69 11.27 -34.56
C PRO A 269 -29.36 11.83 -35.11
N ARG A 270 -28.69 12.73 -34.36
CA ARG A 270 -27.41 13.32 -34.75
C ARG A 270 -26.55 13.63 -33.53
N ILE A 271 -25.66 12.70 -33.16
CA ILE A 271 -24.87 12.83 -31.93
C ILE A 271 -23.79 13.92 -31.99
N SER A 272 -23.44 14.39 -33.19
CA SER A 272 -22.55 15.55 -33.41
C SER A 272 -23.09 16.85 -32.85
N ASP A 273 -24.40 16.96 -32.66
CA ASP A 273 -25.04 18.17 -32.13
C ASP A 273 -25.02 18.19 -30.59
N LEU A 274 -24.48 17.15 -29.94
CA LEU A 274 -24.49 16.99 -28.48
C LEU A 274 -23.10 17.18 -27.87
N ILE A 275 -23.10 17.68 -26.62
CA ILE A 275 -21.91 17.81 -25.79
C ILE A 275 -22.19 17.17 -24.43
N PHE A 276 -21.34 16.23 -24.01
CA PHE A 276 -21.47 15.48 -22.77
C PHE A 276 -20.41 15.90 -21.76
N HIS A 277 -20.84 16.18 -20.54
CA HIS A 277 -19.96 16.47 -19.42
C HIS A 277 -20.32 15.58 -18.23
N LEU A 278 -19.30 15.06 -17.54
CA LEU A 278 -19.44 14.57 -16.18
C LEU A 278 -19.32 15.76 -15.24
N ILE A 279 -20.23 15.86 -14.26
CA ILE A 279 -20.19 16.89 -13.23
C ILE A 279 -20.24 16.18 -11.88
N SER A 280 -19.24 16.40 -11.04
CA SER A 280 -19.22 15.92 -9.65
C SER A 280 -20.05 16.84 -8.74
N PRO A 281 -20.45 16.39 -7.53
CA PRO A 281 -21.23 17.20 -6.59
C PRO A 281 -20.57 18.52 -6.16
N ASN A 282 -19.23 18.59 -6.19
CA ASN A 282 -18.45 19.80 -5.89
C ASN A 282 -18.25 20.72 -7.11
N GLY A 283 -18.82 20.38 -8.27
CA GLY A 283 -18.80 21.21 -9.47
C GLY A 283 -17.66 20.96 -10.44
N THR A 284 -16.73 20.02 -10.15
CA THR A 284 -15.72 19.61 -11.13
C THR A 284 -16.40 19.07 -12.38
N ARG A 285 -16.10 19.67 -13.53
CA ARG A 285 -16.71 19.34 -14.82
C ARG A 285 -15.66 18.78 -15.76
N VAL A 286 -15.87 17.57 -16.24
CA VAL A 286 -15.01 16.90 -17.22
C VAL A 286 -15.77 16.76 -18.53
N LEU A 287 -15.21 17.25 -19.62
CA LEU A 287 -15.75 17.03 -20.96
C LEU A 287 -15.51 15.58 -21.37
N LEU A 288 -16.60 14.86 -21.66
CA LEU A 288 -16.54 13.47 -22.10
C LEU A 288 -16.56 13.37 -23.63
N MET A 289 -17.31 14.25 -24.29
CA MET A 289 -17.44 14.30 -25.74
C MET A 289 -18.04 15.63 -26.17
N GLU A 290 -17.46 16.26 -27.20
CA GLU A 290 -18.04 17.41 -27.90
C GLU A 290 -17.90 17.21 -29.41
N ASN A 291 -18.88 17.68 -30.19
CA ASN A 291 -18.75 17.87 -31.65
C ASN A 291 -18.21 16.66 -32.43
N ARG A 292 -18.44 15.44 -31.92
CA ARG A 292 -18.00 14.18 -32.52
C ARG A 292 -19.20 13.53 -33.18
N GLY A 293 -19.17 13.34 -34.50
CA GLY A 293 -20.32 12.80 -35.22
C GLY A 293 -20.30 13.10 -36.71
N GLY A 294 -20.91 12.24 -37.52
CA GLY A 294 -21.17 12.46 -38.94
C GLY A 294 -22.56 13.08 -39.15
N ALA A 295 -23.09 12.97 -40.37
CA ALA A 295 -24.44 13.42 -40.72
C ALA A 295 -25.56 12.45 -40.29
N ASP A 296 -25.21 11.32 -39.68
CA ASP A 296 -26.13 10.28 -39.23
C ASP A 296 -25.81 9.80 -37.80
N THR A 297 -26.65 8.90 -37.27
CA THR A 297 -26.55 8.34 -35.92
C THR A 297 -25.27 7.54 -35.66
N ASN A 298 -24.46 7.25 -36.68
CA ASN A 298 -23.33 6.31 -36.60
C ASN A 298 -21.96 7.00 -36.68
N GLY A 299 -21.90 8.31 -36.91
CA GLY A 299 -20.64 8.98 -37.26
C GLY A 299 -19.79 9.51 -36.10
N ALA A 300 -20.01 9.10 -34.85
CA ALA A 300 -19.17 9.56 -33.72
C ALA A 300 -17.69 9.21 -33.96
N GLY A 301 -16.86 10.20 -34.30
CA GLY A 301 -15.42 10.02 -34.54
C GLY A 301 -14.97 9.83 -36.00
N ALA A 302 -15.78 10.17 -37.01
CA ALA A 302 -15.43 10.01 -38.43
C ALA A 302 -14.54 11.14 -39.00
N VAL A 303 -13.25 11.18 -38.60
CA VAL A 303 -12.14 11.64 -39.48
C VAL A 303 -11.09 10.55 -39.43
N ALA A 304 -10.77 9.98 -40.59
CA ALA A 304 -9.87 8.83 -40.71
C ALA A 304 -8.45 9.16 -40.23
N VAL A 305 -8.17 8.84 -38.97
CA VAL A 305 -6.87 8.31 -38.54
C VAL A 305 -7.11 6.82 -38.30
N THR A 306 -6.27 5.99 -38.91
CA THR A 306 -6.32 4.53 -38.88
C THR A 306 -6.35 3.99 -37.44
N ALA A 307 -7.53 3.83 -36.87
CA ALA A 307 -7.81 3.06 -35.67
C ALA A 307 -9.18 2.40 -35.87
N THR A 308 -9.20 1.08 -35.80
CA THR A 308 -10.28 0.18 -36.22
C THR A 308 -11.66 0.55 -35.67
N THR A 309 -12.58 0.71 -36.62
CA THR A 309 -14.03 0.66 -36.50
C THR A 309 -14.50 -0.73 -36.10
N ASN A 310 -15.24 -0.82 -34.98
CA ASN A 310 -16.38 -1.73 -34.73
C ASN A 310 -16.77 -1.58 -33.24
N VAL A 311 -17.88 -0.90 -32.93
CA VAL A 311 -18.56 -1.09 -31.63
C VAL A 311 -19.95 -1.63 -31.92
N ILE A 312 -19.99 -2.94 -32.12
CA ILE A 312 -21.18 -3.74 -31.85
C ILE A 312 -21.26 -3.81 -30.32
N PRO A 313 -22.38 -3.49 -29.67
CA PRO A 313 -22.55 -3.80 -28.26
C PRO A 313 -22.60 -5.33 -28.14
N ILE A 314 -21.45 -5.94 -27.96
CA ILE A 314 -21.38 -7.19 -27.25
C ILE A 314 -21.36 -6.79 -25.78
N THR A 315 -22.44 -7.08 -25.06
CA THR A 315 -22.24 -7.60 -23.70
C THR A 315 -21.09 -8.59 -23.84
N PRO A 316 -19.94 -8.46 -23.14
CA PRO A 316 -18.89 -9.44 -23.26
C PRO A 316 -19.49 -10.79 -22.89
N THR A 317 -19.87 -11.55 -23.91
CA THR A 317 -20.38 -12.90 -23.76
C THR A 317 -19.17 -13.67 -23.33
N LEU A 318 -19.22 -14.30 -22.15
CA LEU A 318 -18.17 -15.20 -21.71
C LEU A 318 -17.94 -16.22 -22.81
N VAL A 319 -16.86 -16.03 -23.57
CA VAL A 319 -16.57 -16.84 -24.76
C VAL A 319 -16.06 -18.21 -24.34
N THR A 320 -15.27 -18.23 -23.27
CA THR A 320 -14.75 -19.43 -22.65
C THR A 320 -14.47 -19.16 -21.18
N ASN A 321 -14.71 -20.16 -20.33
CA ASN A 321 -14.29 -20.15 -18.93
C ASN A 321 -13.32 -21.31 -18.73
N VAL A 322 -12.07 -20.98 -18.44
CA VAL A 322 -11.04 -21.97 -18.18
C VAL A 322 -10.86 -22.06 -16.68
N THR A 323 -11.19 -23.21 -16.11
CA THR A 323 -11.01 -23.48 -14.68
C THR A 323 -10.17 -24.73 -14.50
N PHE A 324 -9.69 -24.95 -13.27
CA PHE A 324 -9.03 -26.20 -12.88
C PHE A 324 -10.03 -27.22 -12.31
N GLU A 325 -11.34 -26.97 -12.43
CA GLU A 325 -12.38 -27.91 -12.04
C GLU A 325 -12.29 -29.18 -12.89
N GLY A 326 -12.36 -30.34 -12.22
CA GLY A 326 -12.23 -31.64 -12.87
C GLY A 326 -10.79 -32.04 -13.25
N VAL A 327 -9.81 -31.16 -13.07
CA VAL A 327 -8.39 -31.53 -13.12
C VAL A 327 -8.03 -32.26 -11.82
N THR A 328 -7.27 -33.35 -11.93
CA THR A 328 -6.84 -34.12 -10.76
C THR A 328 -5.98 -33.25 -9.85
N ALA A 329 -6.33 -33.18 -8.57
CA ALA A 329 -5.48 -32.51 -7.59
C ALA A 329 -4.20 -33.32 -7.37
N ALA A 330 -3.07 -32.77 -7.82
CA ALA A 330 -1.76 -33.38 -7.84
C ALA A 330 -0.71 -32.33 -8.21
N ASP A 331 0.56 -32.70 -8.10
CA ASP A 331 1.67 -31.93 -8.64
C ASP A 331 1.90 -32.25 -10.11
N TYR A 332 2.26 -31.22 -10.85
CA TYR A 332 2.60 -31.29 -12.26
C TYR A 332 3.96 -30.65 -12.46
N THR A 333 4.85 -31.40 -13.09
CA THR A 333 6.24 -31.03 -13.39
C THR A 333 6.41 -30.76 -14.88
N ASN A 334 7.57 -30.21 -15.25
CA ASN A 334 7.88 -29.85 -16.63
C ASN A 334 7.60 -31.00 -17.63
N GLY A 335 6.84 -30.69 -18.68
CA GLY A 335 6.41 -31.63 -19.71
C GLY A 335 5.08 -32.33 -19.42
N GLN A 336 4.53 -32.18 -18.22
CA GLN A 336 3.17 -32.64 -17.88
C GLN A 336 2.13 -31.57 -18.22
N SER A 337 0.84 -31.89 -18.10
CA SER A 337 -0.26 -30.95 -18.34
C SER A 337 -1.28 -30.97 -17.20
N ALA A 338 -1.58 -29.78 -16.66
CA ALA A 338 -2.64 -29.54 -15.70
C ALA A 338 -3.90 -29.07 -16.47
N GLY A 339 -4.77 -30.01 -16.80
CA GLY A 339 -5.89 -29.76 -17.71
C GLY A 339 -5.38 -29.40 -19.11
N GLN A 340 -5.72 -28.21 -19.59
CA GLN A 340 -5.27 -27.73 -20.92
C GLN A 340 -3.92 -26.97 -20.90
N TRP A 341 -3.32 -26.81 -19.72
CA TRP A 341 -2.10 -26.03 -19.54
C TRP A 341 -0.89 -26.95 -19.46
N ALA A 342 0.07 -26.78 -20.36
CA ALA A 342 1.35 -27.45 -20.31
C ALA A 342 2.28 -26.78 -19.30
N VAL A 343 2.92 -27.56 -18.44
CA VAL A 343 3.95 -27.07 -17.52
C VAL A 343 5.26 -26.93 -18.26
N MET A 344 5.76 -25.71 -18.35
CA MET A 344 6.95 -25.35 -19.13
C MET A 344 8.21 -25.28 -18.27
N ALA A 345 8.06 -24.85 -17.01
CA ALA A 345 9.16 -24.75 -16.05
C ALA A 345 8.63 -24.80 -14.63
N ASN A 346 9.46 -25.33 -13.74
CA ASN A 346 9.21 -25.56 -12.31
C ASN A 346 7.94 -26.38 -12.03
N GLN A 347 7.72 -26.74 -10.78
CA GLN A 347 6.55 -27.52 -10.37
C GLN A 347 5.36 -26.58 -10.15
N VAL A 348 4.16 -27.04 -10.49
CA VAL A 348 2.89 -26.42 -10.10
C VAL A 348 2.00 -27.46 -9.43
N SER A 349 1.05 -27.03 -8.61
CA SER A 349 0.07 -27.94 -8.00
C SER A 349 -1.34 -27.52 -8.34
N VAL A 350 -2.19 -28.49 -8.69
CA VAL A 350 -3.65 -28.28 -8.65
C VAL A 350 -4.11 -28.67 -7.26
N VAL A 351 -4.67 -27.70 -6.52
CA VAL A 351 -5.09 -27.86 -5.14
C VAL A 351 -6.62 -27.97 -5.11
N ALA A 352 -7.13 -29.00 -4.44
CA ALA A 352 -8.55 -29.17 -4.16
C ALA A 352 -8.86 -28.68 -2.75
N ASP A 353 -9.36 -27.45 -2.65
CA ASP A 353 -9.83 -26.86 -1.40
C ASP A 353 -11.00 -25.88 -1.68
N PRO A 354 -12.26 -26.31 -1.49
CA PRO A 354 -13.42 -25.49 -1.76
C PRO A 354 -13.59 -24.33 -0.75
N LEU A 355 -12.85 -24.31 0.36
CA LEU A 355 -12.92 -23.21 1.33
C LEU A 355 -12.11 -22.00 0.88
N THR A 356 -11.05 -22.22 0.09
CA THR A 356 -10.13 -21.17 -0.33
C THR A 356 -10.17 -20.90 -1.84
N ALA A 357 -10.74 -21.78 -2.66
CA ALA A 357 -10.92 -21.56 -4.09
C ALA A 357 -11.82 -20.34 -4.39
N ASN A 358 -11.48 -19.56 -5.43
CA ASN A 358 -12.30 -18.42 -5.86
C ASN A 358 -13.72 -18.85 -6.30
N ASN A 359 -13.82 -20.01 -6.95
CA ASN A 359 -15.07 -20.63 -7.38
C ASN A 359 -14.84 -22.14 -7.49
N GLY A 360 -15.83 -22.95 -7.14
CA GLY A 360 -15.76 -24.40 -7.24
C GLY A 360 -14.95 -25.04 -6.11
N THR A 361 -14.07 -25.96 -6.48
CA THR A 361 -13.28 -26.80 -5.56
C THR A 361 -11.78 -26.64 -5.79
N ASN A 362 -11.36 -26.42 -7.04
CA ASN A 362 -9.97 -26.52 -7.45
C ASN A 362 -9.41 -25.14 -7.83
N PHE A 363 -8.17 -24.90 -7.43
CA PHE A 363 -7.35 -23.81 -7.95
C PHE A 363 -5.95 -24.29 -8.30
N LEU A 364 -5.21 -23.48 -9.05
CA LEU A 364 -3.81 -23.72 -9.34
C LEU A 364 -2.95 -22.93 -8.35
N ALA A 365 -2.08 -23.63 -7.65
CA ALA A 365 -0.89 -23.02 -7.05
C ALA A 365 0.17 -22.91 -8.15
N LEU A 366 0.31 -21.70 -8.70
CA LEU A 366 1.32 -21.43 -9.73
C LEU A 366 2.73 -21.45 -9.13
N ALA A 367 2.88 -20.98 -7.88
CA ALA A 367 4.16 -20.86 -7.20
C ALA A 367 5.18 -20.11 -8.07
N ASN A 368 6.39 -20.65 -8.29
CA ASN A 368 7.35 -20.13 -9.26
C ASN A 368 7.29 -20.83 -10.64
N GLY A 369 6.18 -21.53 -10.90
CA GLY A 369 5.89 -22.28 -12.11
C GLY A 369 5.63 -21.41 -13.33
N VAL A 370 5.83 -22.01 -14.51
CA VAL A 370 5.45 -21.41 -15.79
C VAL A 370 4.54 -22.38 -16.53
N LEU A 371 3.33 -21.91 -16.85
CA LEU A 371 2.36 -22.63 -17.66
C LEU A 371 2.27 -21.99 -19.05
N SER A 372 1.96 -22.81 -20.06
CA SER A 372 1.51 -22.33 -21.36
C SER A 372 0.29 -23.08 -21.83
N GLY A 373 -0.64 -22.36 -22.43
CA GLY A 373 -1.84 -22.93 -23.01
C GLY A 373 -2.35 -22.07 -24.15
N ALA A 374 -3.57 -22.34 -24.57
CA ALA A 374 -4.23 -21.48 -25.54
C ALA A 374 -5.73 -21.47 -25.31
N VAL A 375 -6.35 -20.34 -25.65
CA VAL A 375 -7.80 -20.16 -25.61
C VAL A 375 -8.35 -20.01 -27.02
N ALA A 376 -9.50 -20.62 -27.28
CA ALA A 376 -10.17 -20.52 -28.56
C ALA A 376 -10.58 -19.07 -28.83
N THR A 377 -10.13 -18.52 -29.95
CA THR A 377 -10.36 -17.12 -30.35
C THR A 377 -10.67 -17.04 -31.84
N VAL A 378 -11.12 -15.88 -32.31
CA VAL A 378 -11.34 -15.61 -33.73
C VAL A 378 -10.34 -14.53 -34.16
N PRO A 379 -9.49 -14.76 -35.19
CA PRO A 379 -8.55 -13.77 -35.68
C PRO A 379 -9.25 -12.43 -35.99
N GLY A 380 -8.64 -11.32 -35.58
CA GLY A 380 -9.15 -9.96 -35.77
C GLY A 380 -10.20 -9.51 -34.74
N SER A 381 -10.65 -10.40 -33.84
CA SER A 381 -11.56 -10.03 -32.74
C SER A 381 -10.78 -9.60 -31.50
N THR A 382 -11.34 -8.64 -30.76
CA THR A 382 -10.78 -8.17 -29.48
C THR A 382 -11.41 -8.93 -28.31
N TYR A 383 -10.55 -9.31 -27.37
CA TYR A 383 -10.87 -10.09 -26.19
C TYR A 383 -10.34 -9.39 -24.93
N THR A 384 -10.95 -9.71 -23.80
CA THR A 384 -10.41 -9.39 -22.47
C THR A 384 -10.19 -10.71 -21.74
N LEU A 385 -8.94 -10.98 -21.36
CA LEU A 385 -8.58 -12.07 -20.47
C LEU A 385 -8.71 -11.59 -19.03
N THR A 386 -9.56 -12.23 -18.24
CA THR A 386 -9.63 -11.99 -16.79
C THR A 386 -8.94 -13.14 -16.07
N LEU A 387 -7.94 -12.82 -15.26
CA LEU A 387 -7.30 -13.74 -14.33
C LEU A 387 -7.70 -13.37 -12.91
N VAL A 388 -7.73 -14.35 -12.01
CA VAL A 388 -7.91 -14.12 -10.58
C VAL A 388 -6.70 -14.70 -9.85
N CYS A 389 -6.07 -13.91 -8.99
CA CYS A 389 -4.93 -14.33 -8.20
C CYS A 389 -5.07 -13.90 -6.74
N ARG A 390 -4.45 -14.65 -5.85
CA ARG A 390 -4.23 -14.35 -4.43
C ARG A 390 -2.92 -14.99 -4.00
N GLY A 391 -2.37 -14.50 -2.90
CA GLY A 391 -1.18 -15.01 -2.25
C GLY A 391 -1.49 -16.20 -1.35
N PRO A 392 -0.46 -16.65 -0.62
CA PRO A 392 -0.51 -17.93 0.07
C PRO A 392 -1.30 -17.92 1.38
N GLY A 393 -1.78 -16.78 1.86
CA GLY A 393 -2.50 -16.68 3.13
C GLY A 393 -1.58 -16.74 4.35
N ILE A 394 -0.43 -16.06 4.28
CA ILE A 394 0.45 -15.91 5.45
C ILE A 394 -0.28 -15.08 6.52
N VAL A 395 -0.17 -15.47 7.79
CA VAL A 395 -0.84 -14.83 8.94
C VAL A 395 0.14 -14.43 10.06
N GLY A 396 1.35 -14.97 10.04
CA GLY A 396 2.46 -14.53 10.88
C GLY A 396 3.77 -14.68 10.12
N TRP A 397 4.65 -13.68 10.20
CA TRP A 397 5.93 -13.69 9.50
C TRP A 397 6.98 -12.86 10.23
N TRP A 398 7.95 -13.52 10.86
CA TRP A 398 9.08 -12.90 11.54
C TRP A 398 10.34 -13.08 10.70
N ARG A 399 10.77 -12.00 10.06
CA ARG A 399 11.82 -12.00 9.04
C ARG A 399 13.25 -11.83 9.56
N GLY A 400 13.46 -11.51 10.83
CA GLY A 400 14.82 -11.30 11.36
C GLY A 400 15.53 -10.02 10.91
N GLU A 401 14.91 -9.16 10.09
CA GLU A 401 15.46 -7.92 9.50
C GLU A 401 15.76 -6.80 10.51
N SER A 402 16.66 -7.07 11.46
CA SER A 402 17.04 -6.20 12.56
C SER A 402 15.86 -5.75 13.45
N ASN A 403 14.77 -6.52 13.47
CA ASN A 403 13.60 -6.27 14.31
C ASN A 403 12.78 -7.56 14.57
N TYR A 404 11.85 -7.46 15.53
CA TYR A 404 11.01 -8.57 16.00
C TYR A 404 9.55 -8.47 15.51
N VAL A 405 9.30 -7.65 14.49
CA VAL A 405 7.95 -7.32 14.03
C VAL A 405 7.41 -8.48 13.20
N ASN A 406 6.19 -8.90 13.52
CA ASN A 406 5.40 -9.69 12.58
C ASN A 406 5.09 -8.81 11.37
N SER A 407 5.71 -9.14 10.23
CA SER A 407 5.59 -8.36 8.99
C SER A 407 4.18 -8.40 8.40
N VAL A 408 3.28 -9.25 8.92
CA VAL A 408 1.88 -9.30 8.49
C VAL A 408 1.05 -8.21 9.19
N ASP A 409 1.06 -8.17 10.53
CA ASP A 409 0.17 -7.29 11.30
C ASP A 409 0.88 -6.09 11.96
N GLY A 410 2.20 -6.01 11.85
CA GLY A 410 3.01 -4.94 12.45
C GLY A 410 3.22 -5.07 13.95
N VAL A 411 2.75 -6.15 14.59
CA VAL A 411 2.88 -6.37 16.03
C VAL A 411 4.24 -7.02 16.33
N ALA A 412 5.02 -6.39 17.20
CA ALA A 412 6.29 -6.93 17.65
C ALA A 412 6.09 -8.10 18.64
N ALA A 413 6.83 -9.18 18.42
CA ALA A 413 6.95 -10.26 19.39
C ALA A 413 7.83 -9.84 20.57
N THR A 414 7.47 -10.31 21.77
CA THR A 414 8.32 -10.10 22.96
C THR A 414 9.54 -10.99 22.87
N ASN A 415 10.70 -10.49 23.26
CA ASN A 415 11.95 -11.20 23.08
C ASN A 415 12.85 -11.06 24.30
N ASN A 416 13.81 -11.97 24.38
CA ASN A 416 15.01 -11.84 25.20
C ASN A 416 16.23 -12.20 24.35
N GLU A 417 16.17 -11.80 23.08
CA GLU A 417 17.19 -12.03 22.08
C GLU A 417 18.05 -10.77 21.98
N GLU A 418 19.37 -10.93 21.93
CA GLU A 418 20.28 -9.79 22.06
C GLU A 418 21.00 -9.44 20.75
N GLN A 419 20.90 -10.28 19.70
CA GLN A 419 21.73 -10.18 18.50
C GLN A 419 21.03 -10.69 17.23
N PHE A 420 21.17 -9.94 16.14
CA PHE A 420 20.87 -10.39 14.78
C PHE A 420 22.16 -10.78 14.05
N VAL A 421 22.09 -11.79 13.18
CA VAL A 421 23.21 -12.27 12.37
C VAL A 421 22.83 -12.34 10.89
N SER A 422 23.77 -12.65 10.00
CA SER A 422 23.43 -12.87 8.59
C SER A 422 22.53 -14.10 8.46
N GLY A 423 21.34 -13.89 7.90
CA GLY A 423 20.36 -14.94 7.60
C GLY A 423 20.60 -15.64 6.28
N GLU A 424 19.67 -16.52 5.92
CA GLU A 424 19.51 -16.98 4.53
C GLU A 424 18.94 -15.81 3.70
N VAL A 425 17.97 -15.09 4.24
CA VAL A 425 17.39 -13.88 3.66
C VAL A 425 17.68 -12.70 4.58
N GLY A 426 18.62 -11.83 4.17
CA GLY A 426 18.93 -10.64 4.97
C GLY A 426 19.54 -10.99 6.33
N ASP A 427 18.87 -10.57 7.40
CA ASP A 427 19.27 -10.81 8.80
C ASP A 427 18.38 -11.90 9.44
N ALA A 428 18.96 -12.68 10.37
CA ALA A 428 18.27 -13.74 11.12
C ALA A 428 18.35 -13.55 12.63
N PHE A 429 17.46 -14.23 13.34
CA PHE A 429 17.43 -14.29 14.79
C PHE A 429 18.48 -15.28 15.32
N ASN A 430 19.30 -14.88 16.30
CA ASN A 430 20.32 -15.74 16.91
C ASN A 430 19.89 -16.26 18.30
N PHE A 431 19.86 -17.58 18.45
CA PHE A 431 19.50 -18.26 19.69
C PHE A 431 20.71 -18.95 20.32
N ASN A 432 21.01 -18.58 21.57
CA ASN A 432 22.15 -19.11 22.31
C ASN A 432 21.90 -20.45 23.05
N GLY A 433 20.76 -21.12 22.84
CA GLY A 433 20.45 -22.40 23.49
C GLY A 433 20.12 -22.34 24.98
N THR A 434 20.09 -21.17 25.62
CA THR A 434 19.95 -21.05 27.08
C THR A 434 18.98 -19.97 27.56
N THR A 435 19.01 -18.77 26.98
CA THR A 435 18.25 -17.61 27.49
C THR A 435 17.44 -16.90 26.43
N ASN A 436 17.85 -16.91 25.16
CA ASN A 436 17.11 -16.22 24.11
C ASN A 436 15.77 -16.90 23.82
N TYR A 437 14.80 -16.08 23.41
CA TYR A 437 13.48 -16.51 22.98
C TYR A 437 12.80 -15.38 22.22
N LEU A 438 11.80 -15.75 21.44
CA LEU A 438 10.84 -14.85 20.82
C LEU A 438 9.42 -15.40 21.03
N THR A 439 8.49 -14.55 21.45
CA THR A 439 7.10 -14.93 21.76
C THR A 439 6.15 -13.97 21.09
N ALA A 440 5.34 -14.50 20.17
CA ALA A 440 4.21 -13.75 19.65
C ALA A 440 2.98 -14.01 20.52
N PRO A 441 2.31 -12.96 21.03
CA PRO A 441 1.13 -13.13 21.88
C PRO A 441 -0.03 -13.77 21.10
N PRO A 442 -0.96 -14.48 21.77
CA PRO A 442 -2.12 -15.08 21.13
C PRO A 442 -2.94 -14.01 20.40
N SER A 443 -3.32 -14.33 19.18
CA SER A 443 -4.18 -13.48 18.37
C SER A 443 -5.17 -14.32 17.58
N THR A 444 -6.23 -13.70 17.07
CA THR A 444 -7.20 -14.39 16.22
C THR A 444 -6.63 -14.79 14.86
N SER A 445 -5.57 -14.11 14.37
CA SER A 445 -4.91 -14.47 13.11
C SER A 445 -4.00 -15.67 13.27
N LEU A 446 -3.38 -15.86 14.44
CA LEU A 446 -2.51 -17.00 14.74
C LEU A 446 -3.27 -18.22 15.28
N ALA A 447 -4.55 -18.06 15.66
CA ALA A 447 -5.43 -19.16 16.04
C ALA A 447 -5.93 -19.96 14.81
N VAL A 448 -5.02 -20.72 14.20
CA VAL A 448 -5.25 -21.48 12.96
C VAL A 448 -5.52 -22.96 13.20
N SER A 449 -6.18 -23.62 12.25
CA SER A 449 -6.49 -25.06 12.32
C SER A 449 -6.04 -25.80 11.06
N ASN A 450 -6.41 -25.29 9.88
CA ASN A 450 -5.64 -25.53 8.66
C ASN A 450 -4.42 -24.63 8.71
N LEU A 451 -3.22 -25.18 8.53
CA LEU A 451 -2.01 -24.39 8.71
C LEU A 451 -0.82 -24.90 7.92
N THR A 452 0.16 -24.01 7.76
CA THR A 452 1.55 -24.36 7.47
C THR A 452 2.44 -23.59 8.42
N LEU A 453 3.38 -24.28 9.07
CA LEU A 453 4.52 -23.68 9.75
C LEU A 453 5.72 -23.82 8.82
N GLU A 454 6.53 -22.78 8.67
CA GLU A 454 7.76 -22.80 7.88
C GLU A 454 8.83 -21.91 8.52
N ALA A 455 10.10 -22.28 8.37
CA ALA A 455 11.23 -21.46 8.78
C ALA A 455 12.50 -21.94 8.07
N TRP A 456 13.40 -20.99 7.79
CA TRP A 456 14.80 -21.31 7.55
C TRP A 456 15.49 -21.57 8.91
N VAL A 457 16.21 -22.68 9.00
CA VAL A 457 16.88 -23.12 10.24
C VAL A 457 18.37 -23.34 10.00
N TYR A 458 19.20 -22.74 10.86
CA TYR A 458 20.63 -22.99 10.94
C TYR A 458 20.96 -23.55 12.32
N SER A 459 20.85 -24.88 12.48
CA SER A 459 21.17 -25.50 13.76
C SER A 459 22.68 -25.61 13.94
N THR A 460 23.20 -25.22 15.10
CA THR A 460 24.60 -25.48 15.50
C THR A 460 24.72 -26.67 16.46
N ASP A 461 23.60 -27.36 16.69
CA ASP A 461 23.51 -28.51 17.58
C ASP A 461 22.71 -29.67 16.96
N GLN A 462 23.19 -30.87 17.20
CA GLN A 462 22.50 -32.14 16.89
C GLN A 462 22.48 -33.09 18.10
N SER A 463 22.95 -32.63 19.26
CA SER A 463 23.09 -33.45 20.48
C SER A 463 21.92 -33.32 21.45
N SER A 464 20.99 -32.41 21.20
CA SER A 464 19.77 -32.20 21.97
C SER A 464 18.59 -31.93 21.04
N GLU A 465 17.39 -32.25 21.51
CA GLU A 465 16.14 -31.88 20.85
C GLU A 465 15.99 -30.35 20.86
N ARG A 466 15.54 -29.74 19.76
CA ARG A 466 15.44 -28.27 19.66
C ARG A 466 14.06 -27.82 19.16
N PRO A 467 13.34 -26.97 19.93
CA PRO A 467 12.09 -26.36 19.46
C PRO A 467 12.37 -25.33 18.37
N VAL A 468 11.57 -25.34 17.31
CA VAL A 468 11.56 -24.28 16.28
C VAL A 468 10.33 -23.39 16.48
N ILE A 469 9.13 -23.99 16.51
CA ILE A 469 7.87 -23.30 16.83
C ILE A 469 7.07 -24.17 17.80
N ASP A 470 6.55 -23.58 18.87
CA ASP A 470 5.78 -24.27 19.89
C ASP A 470 4.60 -23.37 20.33
N TYR A 471 3.36 -23.81 20.09
CA TYR A 471 2.17 -23.12 20.58
C TYR A 471 1.92 -23.61 22.00
N SER A 472 2.47 -22.91 22.98
CA SER A 472 2.36 -23.30 24.38
C SER A 472 2.23 -22.12 25.32
N GLN A 473 1.51 -22.36 26.41
CA GLN A 473 1.38 -21.45 27.54
C GLN A 473 1.73 -22.13 28.86
N SER A 474 2.12 -21.34 29.86
CA SER A 474 2.47 -21.82 31.20
C SER A 474 1.40 -22.74 31.79
N GLY A 475 1.81 -23.92 32.24
CA GLY A 475 0.93 -24.88 32.91
C GLY A 475 0.06 -25.72 31.97
N ARG A 476 0.33 -25.75 30.67
CA ARG A 476 -0.40 -26.56 29.68
C ARG A 476 0.51 -27.38 28.78
N TYR A 477 -0.10 -28.33 28.08
CA TYR A 477 0.49 -29.02 26.93
C TYR A 477 0.49 -28.08 25.73
N ALA A 478 1.56 -28.10 24.93
CA ALA A 478 1.60 -27.37 23.69
C ALA A 478 0.53 -27.89 22.72
N ALA A 479 -0.26 -26.99 22.16
CA ALA A 479 -1.28 -27.32 21.18
C ALA A 479 -0.67 -27.74 19.83
N ILE A 480 0.43 -27.09 19.45
CA ILE A 480 1.18 -27.35 18.22
C ILE A 480 2.68 -27.37 18.56
N GLN A 481 3.42 -28.32 17.99
CA GLN A 481 4.85 -28.46 18.20
C GLN A 481 5.53 -28.65 16.84
N PHE A 482 6.65 -27.97 16.61
CA PHE A 482 7.53 -28.19 15.47
C PHE A 482 9.00 -28.10 15.91
N TRP A 483 9.68 -29.24 15.87
CA TRP A 483 10.97 -29.47 16.51
C TRP A 483 11.93 -30.18 15.56
N ILE A 484 13.22 -29.99 15.80
CA ILE A 484 14.31 -30.73 15.14
C ILE A 484 15.12 -31.54 16.16
N ASN A 485 15.99 -32.40 15.63
CA ASN A 485 16.82 -33.36 16.36
C ASN A 485 16.01 -34.37 17.18
N THR A 486 14.79 -34.68 16.75
CA THR A 486 13.90 -35.59 17.48
C THR A 486 12.85 -36.18 16.56
N THR A 487 12.37 -37.38 16.91
CA THR A 487 11.17 -38.03 16.36
C THR A 487 10.22 -38.35 17.53
N GLY A 488 10.17 -37.45 18.51
CA GLY A 488 9.51 -37.61 19.80
C GLY A 488 10.46 -37.49 20.99
N PHE A 489 9.96 -36.97 22.11
CA PHE A 489 10.75 -36.47 23.25
C PHE A 489 11.35 -37.53 24.19
N THR A 490 11.62 -38.74 23.68
CA THR A 490 12.23 -39.83 24.47
C THR A 490 13.70 -40.09 24.13
N SER A 491 14.17 -39.54 23.00
CA SER A 491 15.56 -39.63 22.56
C SER A 491 15.89 -38.55 21.53
N VAL A 492 17.15 -38.13 21.51
CA VAL A 492 17.72 -37.29 20.45
C VAL A 492 17.85 -38.11 19.16
N ASN A 493 17.31 -37.59 18.07
CA ASN A 493 17.47 -38.11 16.71
C ASN A 493 18.10 -37.01 15.84
N PRO A 494 19.44 -36.95 15.71
CA PRO A 494 20.15 -35.91 14.96
C PRO A 494 19.56 -35.64 13.58
N GLY A 495 19.21 -34.37 13.31
CA GLY A 495 18.66 -33.92 12.03
C GLY A 495 17.22 -34.36 11.71
N GLY A 496 16.61 -35.20 12.56
CA GLY A 496 15.21 -35.59 12.44
C GLY A 496 14.25 -34.46 12.78
N ILE A 497 13.04 -34.50 12.22
CA ILE A 497 12.00 -33.49 12.39
C ILE A 497 10.77 -34.12 13.04
N HIS A 498 10.19 -33.44 14.02
CA HIS A 498 9.01 -33.86 14.76
C HIS A 498 7.97 -32.76 14.78
N ALA A 499 6.74 -33.09 14.38
CA ALA A 499 5.63 -32.16 14.37
C ALA A 499 4.35 -32.76 14.96
N VAL A 500 3.68 -31.98 15.81
CA VAL A 500 2.46 -32.41 16.51
C VAL A 500 1.38 -31.35 16.43
N ILE A 501 0.15 -31.76 16.18
CA ILE A 501 -1.07 -30.99 16.43
C ILE A 501 -1.96 -31.76 17.40
N ARG A 502 -2.23 -31.21 18.58
CA ARG A 502 -3.11 -31.82 19.59
C ARG A 502 -4.57 -31.47 19.33
N TYR A 503 -5.45 -32.44 19.50
CA TYR A 503 -6.90 -32.25 19.49
C TYR A 503 -7.52 -33.21 20.51
N ASP A 504 -8.21 -32.68 21.53
CA ASP A 504 -8.63 -33.46 22.71
C ASP A 504 -9.40 -34.76 22.36
N PRO A 505 -9.00 -35.96 22.84
CA PRO A 505 -7.85 -36.30 23.69
C PRO A 505 -6.62 -36.86 22.93
N ASN A 506 -6.56 -36.71 21.61
CA ASN A 506 -5.56 -37.29 20.72
C ASN A 506 -4.60 -36.24 20.14
N SER A 507 -3.74 -36.67 19.22
CA SER A 507 -2.89 -35.80 18.41
C SER A 507 -2.67 -36.39 17.02
N LEU A 508 -2.41 -35.51 16.07
CA LEU A 508 -1.75 -35.83 14.82
C LEU A 508 -0.26 -35.62 15.07
N GLU A 509 0.52 -36.66 14.88
CA GLU A 509 1.97 -36.66 15.04
C GLU A 509 2.59 -37.13 13.72
N VAL A 510 3.59 -36.40 13.25
CA VAL A 510 4.34 -36.70 12.05
C VAL A 510 5.81 -36.61 12.42
N ASP A 511 6.56 -37.64 12.07
CA ASP A 511 7.98 -37.76 12.39
C ASP A 511 8.76 -38.09 11.12
N ASP A 512 9.91 -37.44 10.93
CA ASP A 512 10.94 -37.89 10.02
C ASP A 512 12.22 -38.17 10.81
N GLY A 513 12.67 -39.42 10.78
CA GLY A 513 13.86 -39.87 11.53
C GLY A 513 15.15 -39.86 10.72
N ASN A 514 15.16 -39.25 9.55
CA ASN A 514 16.37 -39.12 8.74
C ASN A 514 17.17 -37.90 9.20
N ASP A 515 18.49 -37.95 9.01
CA ASP A 515 19.39 -36.82 9.27
C ASP A 515 19.32 -35.82 8.11
N VAL A 516 18.18 -35.14 7.98
CA VAL A 516 17.89 -34.18 6.89
C VAL A 516 18.30 -32.76 7.24
N VAL A 517 18.14 -32.35 8.50
CA VAL A 517 18.61 -31.04 8.99
C VAL A 517 20.03 -31.19 9.51
N THR A 518 21.01 -30.84 8.66
CA THR A 518 22.43 -30.94 9.03
C THR A 518 22.90 -29.69 9.78
N MET A 519 23.88 -29.86 10.67
CA MET A 519 24.43 -28.74 11.43
C MET A 519 25.24 -27.78 10.55
N ASN A 520 25.23 -26.50 10.93
CA ASN A 520 26.01 -25.43 10.33
C ASN A 520 25.67 -25.17 8.84
N GLN A 521 24.44 -25.46 8.43
CA GLN A 521 23.89 -25.17 7.10
C GLN A 521 22.45 -24.70 7.24
N TRP A 522 22.03 -23.80 6.35
CA TRP A 522 20.64 -23.38 6.26
C TRP A 522 19.81 -24.47 5.58
N HIS A 523 18.69 -24.81 6.22
CA HIS A 523 17.66 -25.70 5.68
C HIS A 523 16.30 -25.01 5.76
N ASP A 524 15.48 -25.14 4.72
CA ASP A 524 14.09 -24.71 4.75
C ASP A 524 13.22 -25.86 5.26
N ILE A 525 12.59 -25.73 6.42
CA ILE A 525 11.73 -26.79 6.97
C ILE A 525 10.28 -26.32 7.05
N GLY A 526 9.36 -27.25 6.80
CA GLY A 526 7.93 -26.95 6.85
C GLY A 526 7.08 -28.06 7.44
N PHE A 527 5.92 -27.68 7.98
CA PHE A 527 4.89 -28.61 8.44
C PHE A 527 3.51 -28.10 8.03
N THR A 528 2.85 -28.83 7.15
CA THR A 528 1.48 -28.52 6.68
C THR A 528 0.46 -29.40 7.38
N VAL A 529 -0.72 -28.87 7.67
CA VAL A 529 -1.88 -29.64 8.12
C VAL A 529 -3.15 -29.18 7.41
N ASN A 530 -3.82 -30.14 6.78
CA ASN A 530 -5.20 -30.02 6.34
C ASN A 530 -6.11 -30.59 7.43
N ALA A 531 -6.68 -29.72 8.26
CA ALA A 531 -7.53 -30.11 9.37
C ALA A 531 -8.83 -30.80 8.93
N THR A 532 -9.31 -30.53 7.71
CA THR A 532 -10.50 -31.15 7.16
C THR A 532 -10.27 -32.63 6.82
N THR A 533 -9.14 -32.95 6.20
CA THR A 533 -8.77 -34.34 5.86
C THR A 533 -8.00 -35.04 6.97
N GLY A 534 -7.47 -34.29 7.94
CA GLY A 534 -6.61 -34.78 9.02
C GLY A 534 -5.20 -35.15 8.57
N LYS A 535 -4.79 -34.78 7.36
CA LYS A 535 -3.45 -35.08 6.84
C LYS A 535 -2.47 -34.01 7.29
N GLY A 536 -1.32 -34.43 7.84
CA GLY A 536 -0.15 -33.58 8.04
C GLY A 536 1.06 -34.07 7.26
N THR A 537 1.92 -33.17 6.81
CA THR A 537 3.14 -33.48 6.03
C THR A 537 4.29 -32.61 6.47
N ILE A 538 5.47 -33.20 6.69
CA ILE A 538 6.72 -32.50 6.97
C ILE A 538 7.53 -32.34 5.68
N TYR A 539 8.20 -31.19 5.54
CA TYR A 539 9.06 -30.81 4.43
C TYR A 539 10.45 -30.42 4.92
N CYS A 540 11.45 -30.68 4.08
CA CYS A 540 12.80 -30.12 4.21
C CYS A 540 13.33 -29.81 2.80
N ASP A 541 13.91 -28.64 2.61
CA ASP A 541 14.50 -28.14 1.36
C ASP A 541 13.55 -28.30 0.16
N GLY A 542 12.29 -27.90 0.35
CA GLY A 542 11.24 -27.96 -0.66
C GLY A 542 10.72 -29.37 -0.98
N SER A 543 11.24 -30.42 -0.34
CA SER A 543 10.85 -31.82 -0.57
C SER A 543 9.94 -32.34 0.52
N SER A 544 8.85 -33.03 0.17
CA SER A 544 8.01 -33.74 1.14
C SER A 544 8.73 -34.97 1.70
N LEU A 545 8.78 -35.09 3.03
CA LEU A 545 9.47 -36.18 3.73
C LEU A 545 8.49 -37.28 4.14
N ASN A 546 7.78 -37.05 5.25
CA ASN A 546 6.81 -37.98 5.79
C ASN A 546 5.45 -37.31 6.00
N SER A 547 4.39 -38.12 5.99
CA SER A 547 3.03 -37.66 6.25
C SER A 547 2.30 -38.57 7.24
N GLY A 548 1.48 -37.96 8.09
CA GLY A 548 0.64 -38.65 9.06
C GLY A 548 -0.83 -38.35 8.83
N MET A 549 -1.68 -39.21 9.41
CA MET A 549 -3.13 -39.04 9.39
C MET A 549 -3.66 -39.01 10.82
N ALA A 550 -4.51 -38.04 11.11
CA ALA A 550 -5.22 -37.94 12.37
C ALA A 550 -6.16 -39.15 12.53
N THR A 551 -6.29 -39.61 13.77
CA THR A 551 -7.21 -40.70 14.14
C THR A 551 -8.68 -40.27 14.12
N SER A 552 -8.95 -38.96 14.04
CA SER A 552 -10.28 -38.38 13.84
C SER A 552 -10.22 -37.10 13.02
N THR A 553 -11.25 -36.86 12.21
CA THR A 553 -11.41 -35.64 11.40
C THR A 553 -12.77 -34.99 11.68
N PRO A 554 -12.85 -33.64 11.72
CA PRO A 554 -11.76 -32.68 11.53
C PRO A 554 -10.82 -32.57 12.75
N VAL A 555 -9.58 -32.13 12.51
CA VAL A 555 -8.62 -31.77 13.56
C VAL A 555 -8.94 -30.35 14.04
N ALA A 556 -9.23 -30.19 15.33
CA ALA A 556 -9.59 -28.90 15.92
C ALA A 556 -8.65 -28.58 17.09
N PRO A 557 -7.44 -28.08 16.81
CA PRO A 557 -6.47 -27.83 17.87
C PRO A 557 -6.87 -26.62 18.72
N PRO A 558 -6.54 -26.61 20.02
CA PRO A 558 -6.65 -25.43 20.85
C PRO A 558 -5.49 -24.45 20.51
N SER A 559 -5.50 -23.84 19.34
CA SER A 559 -4.39 -23.00 18.83
C SER A 559 -4.41 -21.54 19.28
N PHE A 560 -5.31 -21.15 20.19
CA PHE A 560 -5.32 -19.82 20.79
C PHE A 560 -4.35 -19.76 21.98
N GLU A 561 -3.05 -19.81 21.69
CA GLU A 561 -1.95 -19.77 22.66
C GLU A 561 -0.83 -18.84 22.18
N ASP A 562 0.13 -18.54 23.06
CA ASP A 562 1.37 -17.87 22.65
C ASP A 562 2.09 -18.73 21.60
N VAL A 563 2.66 -18.08 20.58
CA VAL A 563 3.55 -18.74 19.61
C VAL A 563 4.97 -18.51 20.07
N ASN A 564 5.59 -19.57 20.60
CA ASN A 564 6.96 -19.57 21.10
C ASN A 564 7.89 -19.97 19.96
N ILE A 565 8.74 -19.03 19.53
CA ILE A 565 9.71 -19.22 18.45
C ILE A 565 11.07 -19.50 19.10
N GLY A 566 11.64 -20.64 18.76
CA GLY A 566 12.92 -21.11 19.26
C GLY A 566 12.93 -21.56 20.73
N TYR A 567 11.77 -21.79 21.37
CA TYR A 567 11.73 -22.31 22.74
C TYR A 567 10.42 -23.01 23.11
N ARG A 568 10.47 -23.81 24.16
CA ARG A 568 9.30 -24.27 24.92
C ARG A 568 9.27 -23.61 26.28
N ASP A 569 8.08 -23.21 26.71
CA ASP A 569 7.88 -22.56 28.00
C ASP A 569 8.46 -23.39 29.17
N ALA A 570 9.12 -22.71 30.11
CA ALA A 570 9.78 -23.34 31.24
C ALA A 570 8.80 -23.95 32.27
N MET A 571 7.53 -23.52 32.22
CA MET A 571 6.43 -24.01 33.05
C MET A 571 5.46 -24.89 32.24
N ALA A 572 5.85 -25.32 31.04
CA ALA A 572 5.09 -26.32 30.30
C ALA A 572 4.98 -27.62 31.11
N THR A 573 3.84 -28.31 31.02
CA THR A 573 3.62 -29.57 31.74
C THR A 573 4.15 -30.79 30.98
N GLU A 574 4.85 -30.55 29.87
CA GLU A 574 5.41 -31.57 28.99
C GLU A 574 6.88 -31.89 29.27
N LEU A 575 7.37 -32.97 28.66
CA LEU A 575 8.80 -33.24 28.62
C LEU A 575 9.54 -32.06 27.98
N LEU A 576 10.79 -31.87 28.40
CA LEU A 576 11.69 -30.86 27.83
C LEU A 576 11.21 -29.40 28.04
N ALA A 577 10.43 -29.14 29.09
CA ALA A 577 10.07 -27.77 29.49
C ALA A 577 11.33 -26.89 29.65
N GLY A 578 11.32 -25.68 29.09
CA GLY A 578 12.44 -24.75 29.12
C GLY A 578 13.55 -25.01 28.10
N TYR A 579 13.42 -26.04 27.25
CA TYR A 579 14.34 -26.24 26.13
C TYR A 579 14.27 -25.09 25.13
N LYS A 580 15.41 -24.79 24.51
CA LYS A 580 15.62 -23.66 23.62
C LYS A 580 16.41 -24.08 22.40
N PHE A 581 16.16 -23.39 21.29
CA PHE A 581 16.91 -23.51 20.05
C PHE A 581 18.34 -23.02 20.22
N LEU A 582 19.28 -23.62 19.50
CA LEU A 582 20.70 -23.24 19.49
C LEU A 582 21.18 -23.14 18.04
N GLY A 583 21.42 -21.91 17.60
CA GLY A 583 21.68 -21.58 16.20
C GLY A 583 20.81 -20.40 15.76
N ASP A 584 20.52 -20.31 14.46
CA ASP A 584 19.81 -19.18 13.88
C ASP A 584 18.47 -19.62 13.27
N LEU A 585 17.45 -18.78 13.41
CA LEU A 585 16.16 -18.93 12.74
C LEU A 585 15.90 -17.70 11.89
N ASP A 586 15.43 -17.93 10.67
CA ASP A 586 15.14 -16.88 9.72
C ASP A 586 13.77 -17.12 9.08
N GLU A 587 13.11 -16.04 8.66
CA GLU A 587 11.92 -16.11 7.81
C GLU A 587 10.76 -16.95 8.39
N VAL A 588 10.67 -17.03 9.73
CA VAL A 588 9.70 -17.86 10.47
C VAL A 588 8.26 -17.46 10.11
N SER A 589 7.51 -18.37 9.52
CA SER A 589 6.22 -18.11 8.89
C SER A 589 5.12 -19.05 9.36
N ILE A 590 3.90 -18.49 9.45
CA ILE A 590 2.66 -19.22 9.71
C ILE A 590 1.66 -18.86 8.63
N TYR A 591 1.09 -19.87 7.97
CA TYR A 591 0.03 -19.73 6.99
C TYR A 591 -1.26 -20.33 7.52
N ASN A 592 -2.41 -19.76 7.15
CA ASN A 592 -3.73 -20.24 7.59
C ASN A 592 -4.32 -21.34 6.69
N ARG A 593 -3.48 -22.02 5.93
CA ARG A 593 -3.83 -23.15 5.09
C ARG A 593 -2.64 -24.09 4.88
N PRO A 594 -2.88 -25.35 4.51
CA PRO A 594 -1.82 -26.20 3.97
C PRO A 594 -1.31 -25.62 2.64
N LEU A 595 -0.03 -25.31 2.57
CA LEU A 595 0.66 -25.05 1.30
C LEU A 595 0.84 -26.34 0.53
N SER A 596 0.82 -26.27 -0.81
CA SER A 596 1.09 -27.42 -1.67
C SER A 596 2.58 -27.66 -1.86
N ASP A 597 2.96 -28.85 -2.34
CA ASP A 597 4.35 -29.22 -2.60
C ASP A 597 5.06 -28.20 -3.52
N SER A 598 4.40 -27.69 -4.55
CA SER A 598 4.98 -26.63 -5.41
C SER A 598 5.22 -25.30 -4.70
N GLU A 599 4.43 -24.97 -3.69
CA GLU A 599 4.57 -23.73 -2.93
C GLU A 599 5.73 -23.85 -1.95
N MET A 600 5.84 -24.98 -1.25
CA MET A 600 7.00 -25.29 -0.40
C MET A 600 8.29 -25.33 -1.22
N LEU A 601 8.27 -25.97 -2.39
CA LEU A 601 9.43 -26.01 -3.28
C LEU A 601 9.83 -24.62 -3.79
N ALA A 602 8.85 -23.76 -4.10
CA ALA A 602 9.12 -22.40 -4.57
C ALA A 602 9.68 -21.50 -3.46
N ILE A 603 9.20 -21.63 -2.22
CA ILE A 603 9.76 -20.92 -1.06
C ILE A 603 11.22 -21.29 -0.87
N HIS A 604 11.55 -22.59 -0.80
CA HIS A 604 12.94 -23.06 -0.74
C HIS A 604 13.78 -22.52 -1.89
N SER A 605 13.26 -22.63 -3.13
CA SER A 605 13.98 -22.25 -4.35
C SER A 605 14.24 -20.74 -4.46
N ALA A 606 13.47 -19.91 -3.77
CA ALA A 606 13.73 -18.47 -3.70
C ALA A 606 15.06 -18.20 -2.96
N GLY A 607 15.41 -19.04 -1.98
CA GLY A 607 16.61 -18.90 -1.15
C GLY A 607 16.78 -17.46 -0.66
N THR A 608 17.99 -16.93 -0.80
CA THR A 608 18.35 -15.54 -0.47
C THR A 608 17.49 -14.42 -1.09
N ALA A 609 16.69 -14.70 -2.13
CA ALA A 609 15.76 -13.70 -2.68
C ALA A 609 14.56 -13.45 -1.76
N GLY A 610 14.21 -14.42 -0.92
CA GLY A 610 13.10 -14.33 0.03
C GLY A 610 11.71 -14.35 -0.61
N LYS A 611 10.68 -14.28 0.25
CA LYS A 611 9.26 -14.38 -0.15
C LYS A 611 8.68 -13.04 -0.64
N PHE A 612 9.41 -11.93 -0.48
CA PHE A 612 8.92 -10.57 -0.71
C PHE A 612 10.02 -9.66 -1.22
N ASP A 613 9.75 -8.93 -2.30
CA ASP A 613 10.63 -7.89 -2.81
C ASP A 613 10.24 -6.51 -2.24
N PRO A 614 11.03 -5.93 -1.30
CA PRO A 614 10.74 -4.63 -0.72
C PRO A 614 10.96 -3.44 -1.68
N VAL A 615 11.62 -3.66 -2.82
CA VAL A 615 11.80 -2.65 -3.88
C VAL A 615 10.53 -2.55 -4.73
N GLU A 616 9.91 -3.69 -5.01
CA GLU A 616 8.69 -3.76 -5.82
C GLU A 616 7.44 -3.41 -5.00
N PHE A 617 7.39 -3.84 -3.74
CA PHE A 617 6.28 -3.59 -2.84
C PHE A 617 6.65 -2.55 -1.78
N ALA A 618 6.19 -1.31 -1.98
CA ALA A 618 6.32 -0.22 -0.99
C ALA A 618 5.37 -0.37 0.23
N VAL A 619 4.79 -1.56 0.41
CA VAL A 619 3.66 -1.88 1.30
C VAL A 619 3.96 -3.10 2.16
N SER A 620 3.15 -3.36 3.19
CA SER A 620 3.28 -4.60 3.98
C SER A 620 3.03 -5.85 3.11
N PRO A 621 3.69 -6.99 3.39
CA PRO A 621 3.35 -8.31 2.84
C PRO A 621 1.86 -8.68 2.86
N THR A 622 1.04 -8.06 3.72
CA THR A 622 -0.42 -8.21 3.66
C THR A 622 -1.04 -7.72 2.37
N GLU A 623 -0.46 -6.69 1.76
CA GLU A 623 -1.04 -5.97 0.61
C GLU A 623 -0.57 -6.56 -0.73
N SER A 624 0.52 -7.33 -0.76
CA SER A 624 0.93 -8.06 -1.97
C SER A 624 1.93 -9.17 -1.71
N LEU A 625 1.52 -10.41 -1.97
CA LEU A 625 2.38 -11.61 -1.99
C LEU A 625 2.07 -12.54 -3.18
N ALA A 626 1.18 -12.11 -4.09
CA ALA A 626 0.98 -12.80 -5.36
C ALA A 626 1.45 -11.93 -6.51
N GLU A 627 2.27 -12.51 -7.36
CA GLU A 627 2.71 -11.94 -8.61
C GLU A 627 2.64 -13.00 -9.70
N ALA A 628 2.24 -12.62 -10.91
CA ALA A 628 2.41 -13.45 -12.09
C ALA A 628 2.72 -12.60 -13.31
N ASN A 629 3.61 -13.11 -14.16
CA ASN A 629 3.91 -12.52 -15.46
C ASN A 629 3.11 -13.23 -16.55
N VAL A 630 2.21 -12.50 -17.22
CA VAL A 630 1.26 -13.06 -18.20
C VAL A 630 1.59 -12.56 -19.59
N SER A 631 1.77 -13.47 -20.55
CA SER A 631 2.08 -13.15 -21.95
C SER A 631 0.98 -13.63 -22.88
N VAL A 632 0.18 -12.71 -23.41
CA VAL A 632 -0.91 -13.07 -24.33
C VAL A 632 -0.54 -12.73 -25.76
N ASN A 633 -0.72 -13.66 -26.70
CA ASN A 633 -0.63 -13.38 -28.15
C ASN A 633 0.72 -12.77 -28.61
N GLY A 634 1.82 -13.05 -27.90
CA GLY A 634 3.14 -12.47 -28.20
C GLY A 634 3.24 -10.96 -27.90
N GLN A 635 2.30 -10.39 -27.14
CA GLN A 635 2.45 -9.07 -26.54
C GLN A 635 3.58 -9.08 -25.51
N THR A 636 4.07 -7.89 -25.15
CA THR A 636 4.98 -7.75 -24.01
C THR A 636 4.31 -8.33 -22.75
N PRO A 637 5.02 -9.15 -21.97
CA PRO A 637 4.48 -9.70 -20.72
C PRO A 637 3.95 -8.59 -19.82
N THR A 638 2.80 -8.84 -19.20
CA THR A 638 2.17 -7.96 -18.22
C THR A 638 2.28 -8.61 -16.85
N THR A 639 2.90 -7.93 -15.90
CA THR A 639 2.94 -8.33 -14.50
C THR A 639 1.61 -8.02 -13.84
N ILE A 640 1.02 -9.01 -13.17
CA ILE A 640 -0.19 -8.86 -12.38
C ILE A 640 0.13 -9.13 -10.91
N TYR A 641 -0.41 -8.30 -10.03
CA TYR A 641 -0.26 -8.43 -8.59
C TYR A 641 -1.59 -8.83 -7.96
N GLY A 642 -1.53 -9.63 -6.89
CA GLY A 642 -2.64 -9.99 -6.03
C GLY A 642 -2.28 -9.84 -4.56
N ASP A 643 -3.30 -9.64 -3.73
CA ASP A 643 -3.12 -9.54 -2.29
C ASP A 643 -2.82 -10.92 -1.66
N ASN A 644 -2.48 -10.96 -0.38
CA ASN A 644 -2.13 -12.21 0.31
C ASN A 644 -3.31 -13.18 0.57
N THR A 645 -4.56 -12.71 0.74
CA THR A 645 -5.66 -13.52 1.32
C THR A 645 -6.94 -13.60 0.49
N THR A 646 -7.20 -12.59 -0.32
CA THR A 646 -8.41 -12.34 -1.09
C THR A 646 -8.12 -12.45 -2.59
N TRP A 647 -9.03 -13.09 -3.31
CA TRP A 647 -8.90 -13.22 -4.76
C TRP A 647 -9.16 -11.88 -5.44
N GLN A 648 -8.20 -11.44 -6.24
CA GLN A 648 -8.31 -10.20 -7.00
C GLN A 648 -8.36 -10.49 -8.50
N ALA A 649 -9.34 -9.88 -9.17
CA ALA A 649 -9.44 -9.96 -10.62
C ALA A 649 -8.49 -8.96 -11.29
N ARG A 650 -7.84 -9.40 -12.36
CA ARG A 650 -6.97 -8.60 -13.23
C ARG A 650 -7.32 -8.88 -14.69
N THR A 651 -7.31 -7.84 -15.51
CA THR A 651 -7.76 -7.93 -16.90
C THR A 651 -6.68 -7.51 -17.89
N ILE A 652 -6.56 -8.24 -19.00
CA ILE A 652 -5.64 -7.94 -20.10
C ILE A 652 -6.44 -7.92 -21.40
N ALA A 653 -6.44 -6.79 -22.09
CA ALA A 653 -7.10 -6.64 -23.38
C ALA A 653 -6.15 -7.00 -24.54
N PHE A 654 -6.61 -7.82 -25.48
CA PHE A 654 -5.81 -8.21 -26.66
C PHE A 654 -6.69 -8.43 -27.90
N THR A 655 -6.12 -8.22 -29.08
CA THR A 655 -6.76 -8.59 -30.36
C THR A 655 -6.14 -9.88 -30.87
N ALA A 656 -6.94 -10.93 -31.03
CA ALA A 656 -6.45 -12.24 -31.44
C ALA A 656 -5.89 -12.22 -32.87
N THR A 657 -4.74 -12.84 -33.10
CA THR A 657 -4.13 -12.95 -34.45
C THR A 657 -4.38 -14.32 -35.11
N LYS A 658 -4.81 -15.31 -34.32
CA LYS A 658 -5.05 -16.70 -34.73
C LYS A 658 -6.28 -17.29 -34.01
N SER A 659 -6.74 -18.45 -34.47
CA SER A 659 -7.96 -19.11 -33.97
C SER A 659 -7.80 -19.79 -32.60
N SER A 660 -6.57 -19.84 -32.09
CA SER A 660 -6.23 -20.33 -30.75
C SER A 660 -5.10 -19.44 -30.23
N THR A 661 -5.45 -18.50 -29.35
CA THR A 661 -4.49 -17.51 -28.86
C THR A 661 -3.68 -18.12 -27.71
N PRO A 662 -2.34 -18.16 -27.82
CA PRO A 662 -1.49 -18.64 -26.76
C PRO A 662 -1.49 -17.66 -25.59
N ILE A 663 -1.46 -18.23 -24.38
CA ILE A 663 -1.30 -17.56 -23.10
C ILE A 663 -0.12 -18.21 -22.39
#